data_AF-A0A938CHC5-F1
#
_entry.id   AF-A0A938CHC5-F1
#
_cell.length_a   1.000
_cell.length_b   1.000
_cell.length_c   1.000
_cell.angle_alpha   90.00
_cell.angle_beta   90.00
_cell.angle_gamma   90.00
#
_symmetry.space_group_name_H-M   'P 1'
#
loop_
_entity.id
_entity.type
_entity.pdbx_description
1 polymer ?
#
loop_
_entity_poly.entity_id
_entity_poly.type
_entity_poly.pdbx_seq_one_letter_code
_entity_poly.pdbx_strand_id
1 'polypeptide(L)'
;MRSASARLGLVLLMVSAVSAAFPQEPPAVDLTDPVAVVQAYSRACREADVAAALALLAPDDPAQVELRELEANPERGGPRQLGDMIREYLLVPMGVPVEQEVTGSSEEGDRAEVKLSAVARSEQTFVLARQPDGTWRVRLIDTLRASAPDGNSFLAAAFEHGPGSSGGGGPETWQSESNLRQLYQALQQYANDHGNALPPAERWLDEIEPYVLERAALDCPIPDVECCYAMNADLSGAPLPDDRSVRESTVLLFEHPGRERNTHATAADPTKLARPRPDGRLVLITASGQTMALEPGQKVGGWQQAEEAAQRCSENLRALVAAARKYAIDHDGLLPKAESWETDLEPYIEAPNTRSSGSSPALWESRNRLQTLYKALVEYSRDHADRLPPADRWMDEVEPYVLDADAFRCPAAPELESGFAMNEALSEQPLPQDWQDRRRLLVLFEWAGGERNARASQDAAENGPALQPDGTRVAVSGDGNAVVLPPGFSVADLVEGETMSSTCSQNLAYLAGAARRFARDNDGLLPAADTWAEDLAPYLIDAPDPNALFVCPAAPELEYAYAINDAVAGHNTAEFRGRGNTVLFFESDQDRPSAAGPTPGGRGRRCHIDYWNAADGMYDNLAQVNGDAGRSPLQPHGARGDLRRSVLSTVLVCSGAPGMAHPFAMNAAVAGRNATELTNHGALVVFFESDLNVPNATGDPQRDGAGRHHGWGQDRTRYTQVGYLNGSATRVPFVAADAAP
;
A
#
# COMPACT_ATOMS: atom_id res chain seq x y z
N MET A 1 35.72 31.02 32.86
CA MET A 1 34.30 30.64 33.11
C MET A 1 33.32 31.81 33.30
N ARG A 2 33.71 33.02 33.75
CA ARG A 2 32.77 34.16 33.87
C ARG A 2 32.49 34.98 32.59
N SER A 3 33.18 34.67 31.48
CA SER A 3 33.07 35.43 30.20
C SER A 3 32.14 34.80 29.15
N ALA A 4 31.80 33.50 29.27
CA ALA A 4 30.95 32.81 28.30
C ALA A 4 29.46 33.03 28.60
N SER A 5 29.07 33.01 29.87
CA SER A 5 27.69 33.25 30.32
C SER A 5 27.22 34.69 30.05
N ALA A 6 28.13 35.66 30.04
CA ALA A 6 27.80 37.06 29.71
C ALA A 6 27.55 37.27 28.20
N ARG A 7 28.17 36.47 27.33
CA ARG A 7 27.97 36.54 25.87
C ARG A 7 26.70 35.79 25.44
N LEU A 8 26.38 34.67 26.09
CA LEU A 8 25.13 33.95 25.86
C LEU A 8 23.91 34.77 26.32
N GLY A 9 24.02 35.45 27.47
CA GLY A 9 22.98 36.36 27.97
C GLY A 9 22.74 37.57 27.06
N LEU A 10 23.79 38.12 26.42
CA LEU A 10 23.65 39.26 25.50
C LEU A 10 23.06 38.85 24.14
N VAL A 11 23.36 37.65 23.65
CA VAL A 11 22.77 37.10 22.41
C VAL A 11 21.29 36.76 22.62
N LEU A 12 20.92 36.15 23.75
CA LEU A 12 19.52 35.89 24.09
C LEU A 12 18.72 37.19 24.30
N LEU A 13 19.30 38.22 24.93
CA LEU A 13 18.66 39.53 25.05
C LEU A 13 18.49 40.26 23.71
N MET A 14 19.43 40.10 22.77
CA MET A 14 19.30 40.69 21.44
C MET A 14 18.33 39.91 20.54
N VAL A 15 18.21 38.59 20.68
CA VAL A 15 17.20 37.79 19.96
C VAL A 15 15.79 38.10 20.48
N SER A 16 15.60 38.21 21.81
CA SER A 16 14.29 38.62 22.38
C SER A 16 13.95 40.09 22.08
N ALA A 17 14.93 40.99 21.99
CA ALA A 17 14.69 42.40 21.65
C ALA A 17 14.40 42.62 20.15
N VAL A 18 14.95 41.79 19.25
CA VAL A 18 14.65 41.86 17.82
C VAL A 18 13.27 41.25 17.50
N SER A 19 12.83 40.20 18.21
CA SER A 19 11.46 39.67 18.08
C SER A 19 10.38 40.55 18.73
N ALA A 20 10.72 41.38 19.72
CA ALA A 20 9.78 42.33 20.33
C ALA A 20 9.72 43.70 19.64
N ALA A 21 10.64 44.01 18.73
CA ALA A 21 10.76 45.34 18.12
C ALA A 21 9.78 45.61 16.97
N PHE A 22 9.12 44.58 16.42
CA PHE A 22 8.05 44.77 15.43
C PHE A 22 7.06 43.60 15.50
N PRO A 23 5.99 43.67 16.32
CA PRO A 23 4.75 43.05 15.89
C PRO A 23 4.34 43.83 14.63
N GLN A 24 4.80 43.38 13.46
CA GLN A 24 4.13 43.75 12.23
C GLN A 24 2.73 43.18 12.44
N GLU A 25 1.73 44.04 12.67
CA GLU A 25 0.35 43.62 12.50
C GLU A 25 0.33 42.91 11.14
N PRO A 26 -0.11 41.64 11.08
CA PRO A 26 -0.11 40.91 9.83
C PRO A 26 -0.81 41.80 8.79
N PRO A 27 -0.25 41.93 7.58
CA PRO A 27 -0.77 42.86 6.59
C PRO A 27 -2.27 42.63 6.47
N ALA A 28 -3.06 43.70 6.57
CA ALA A 28 -4.52 43.60 6.62
C ALA A 28 -5.02 42.76 5.44
N VAL A 29 -5.37 41.50 5.72
CA VAL A 29 -5.93 40.57 4.74
C VAL A 29 -7.41 40.90 4.64
N ASP A 30 -7.90 41.11 3.42
CA ASP A 30 -9.34 41.21 3.20
C ASP A 30 -9.97 39.84 3.39
N LEU A 31 -10.48 39.57 4.58
CA LEU A 31 -11.11 38.30 4.93
C LEU A 31 -12.44 38.06 4.22
N THR A 32 -12.95 39.03 3.46
CA THR A 32 -14.16 38.88 2.66
C THR A 32 -13.88 38.38 1.24
N ASP A 33 -12.61 38.41 0.81
CA ASP A 33 -12.13 37.88 -0.46
C ASP A 33 -11.42 36.52 -0.23
N PRO A 34 -12.01 35.40 -0.69
CA PRO A 34 -11.41 34.08 -0.48
C PRO A 34 -10.05 33.93 -1.18
N VAL A 35 -9.80 34.65 -2.29
CA VAL A 35 -8.50 34.64 -2.98
C VAL A 35 -7.44 35.32 -2.13
N ALA A 36 -7.76 36.46 -1.53
CA ALA A 36 -6.86 37.17 -0.62
C ALA A 36 -6.50 36.33 0.62
N VAL A 37 -7.48 35.59 1.17
CA VAL A 37 -7.27 34.66 2.30
C VAL A 37 -6.30 33.53 1.94
N VAL A 38 -6.49 32.88 0.79
CA VAL A 38 -5.60 31.79 0.34
C VAL A 38 -4.19 32.30 0.06
N GLN A 39 -4.03 33.43 -0.62
CA GLN A 39 -2.71 34.03 -0.88
C GLN A 39 -1.98 34.40 0.42
N ALA A 40 -2.71 34.90 1.42
CA ALA A 40 -2.15 35.23 2.72
C ALA A 40 -1.75 33.97 3.50
N TYR A 41 -2.57 32.91 3.47
CA TYR A 41 -2.28 31.65 4.14
C TYR A 41 -1.05 30.97 3.54
N SER A 42 -0.99 30.86 2.21
CA SER A 42 0.18 30.29 1.52
C SER A 42 1.46 31.09 1.80
N ARG A 43 1.37 32.42 1.92
CA ARG A 43 2.51 33.25 2.32
C ARG A 43 2.94 32.97 3.76
N ALA A 44 2.01 32.97 4.70
CA ALA A 44 2.28 32.71 6.11
C ALA A 44 3.00 31.37 6.29
N CYS A 45 2.53 30.30 5.63
CA CYS A 45 3.18 29.01 5.75
C CYS A 45 4.57 28.96 5.07
N ARG A 46 4.79 29.67 3.94
CA ARG A 46 6.12 29.75 3.30
C ARG A 46 7.14 30.46 4.19
N GLU A 47 6.68 31.50 4.87
CA GLU A 47 7.49 32.29 5.82
C GLU A 47 7.61 31.60 7.19
N ALA A 48 6.95 30.45 7.37
CA ALA A 48 6.79 29.77 8.66
C ALA A 48 6.23 30.70 9.77
N ASP A 49 5.37 31.64 9.39
CA ASP A 49 4.63 32.53 10.30
C ASP A 49 3.38 31.81 10.80
N VAL A 50 3.58 31.03 11.86
CA VAL A 50 2.56 30.21 12.50
C VAL A 50 1.36 31.02 12.97
N ALA A 51 1.61 32.19 13.57
CA ALA A 51 0.56 33.04 14.09
C ALA A 51 -0.32 33.59 12.96
N ALA A 52 0.29 34.00 11.83
CA ALA A 52 -0.46 34.45 10.66
C ALA A 52 -1.25 33.30 10.00
N ALA A 53 -0.68 32.09 9.91
CA ALA A 53 -1.38 30.92 9.37
C ALA A 53 -2.57 30.53 10.25
N LEU A 54 -2.38 30.43 11.57
CA LEU A 54 -3.41 30.15 12.55
C LEU A 54 -4.54 31.19 12.55
N ALA A 55 -4.20 32.46 12.35
CA ALA A 55 -5.16 33.55 12.26
C ALA A 55 -6.05 33.48 11.01
N LEU A 56 -5.71 32.66 10.01
CA LEU A 56 -6.46 32.46 8.76
C LEU A 56 -7.27 31.16 8.74
N LEU A 57 -7.03 30.22 9.67
CA LEU A 57 -7.81 28.99 9.84
C LEU A 57 -9.17 29.23 10.51
N ALA A 58 -10.14 28.35 10.26
CA ALA A 58 -11.47 28.48 10.84
C ALA A 58 -11.44 28.26 12.38
N PRO A 59 -12.17 29.06 13.18
CA PRO A 59 -12.15 28.99 14.65
C PRO A 59 -12.56 27.62 15.22
N ASP A 60 -13.38 26.90 14.47
CA ASP A 60 -13.98 25.61 14.79
C ASP A 60 -13.27 24.44 14.08
N ASP A 61 -12.20 24.69 13.34
CA ASP A 61 -11.42 23.64 12.71
C ASP A 61 -10.65 22.85 13.79
N PRO A 62 -10.79 21.51 13.85
CA PRO A 62 -10.06 20.67 14.81
C PRO A 62 -8.55 20.88 14.75
N ALA A 63 -7.99 21.15 13.57
CA ALA A 63 -6.56 21.40 13.40
C ALA A 63 -6.12 22.74 14.01
N GLN A 64 -7.00 23.75 14.09
CA GLN A 64 -6.67 25.01 14.73
C GLN A 64 -6.52 24.83 16.26
N VAL A 65 -7.35 23.98 16.87
CA VAL A 65 -7.24 23.64 18.31
C VAL A 65 -5.90 22.97 18.57
N GLU A 66 -5.56 21.96 17.79
CA GLU A 66 -4.33 21.18 17.95
C GLU A 66 -3.06 22.02 17.67
N LEU A 67 -3.06 22.84 16.62
CA LEU A 67 -1.95 23.74 16.32
C LEU A 67 -1.76 24.83 17.38
N ARG A 68 -2.84 25.35 17.98
CA ARG A 68 -2.75 26.27 19.13
C ARG A 68 -2.24 25.58 20.39
N GLU A 69 -2.60 24.32 20.62
CA GLU A 69 -2.06 23.54 21.72
C GLU A 69 -0.56 23.28 21.56
N LEU A 70 -0.09 23.04 20.33
CA LEU A 70 1.32 22.92 19.99
C LEU A 70 2.07 24.25 20.14
N GLU A 71 1.48 25.37 19.69
CA GLU A 71 2.04 26.72 19.88
C GLU A 71 2.15 27.10 21.36
N ALA A 72 1.11 26.78 22.16
CA ALA A 72 1.08 27.06 23.59
C ALA A 72 2.03 26.16 24.40
N ASN A 73 2.46 25.01 23.85
CA ASN A 73 3.35 24.05 24.50
C ASN A 73 4.60 23.80 23.65
N PRO A 74 5.52 24.77 23.53
CA PRO A 74 6.71 24.65 22.70
C PRO A 74 7.65 23.51 23.13
N GLU A 75 7.48 22.91 24.31
CA GLU A 75 8.25 21.73 24.73
C GLU A 75 7.75 20.41 24.11
N ARG A 76 6.54 20.38 23.52
CA ARG A 76 5.99 19.21 22.80
C ARG A 76 6.41 19.11 21.33
N GLY A 77 7.14 20.10 20.80
CA GLY A 77 7.75 19.99 19.47
C GLY A 77 8.71 21.11 19.05
N GLY A 78 8.85 22.18 19.82
CA GLY A 78 9.71 23.30 19.46
C GLY A 78 9.18 24.13 18.27
N PRO A 79 9.58 25.41 18.16
CA PRO A 79 9.13 26.30 17.07
C PRO A 79 9.46 25.79 15.66
N ARG A 80 10.46 24.90 15.55
CA ARG A 80 10.93 24.34 14.29
C ARG A 80 10.05 23.19 13.79
N GLN A 81 9.64 22.26 14.67
CA GLN A 81 8.73 21.17 14.29
C GLN A 81 7.34 21.69 13.95
N LEU A 82 6.88 22.75 14.62
CA LEU A 82 5.64 23.43 14.26
C LEU A 82 5.75 24.12 12.88
N GLY A 83 6.90 24.74 12.58
CA GLY A 83 7.19 25.32 11.27
C GLY A 83 7.31 24.27 10.15
N ASP A 84 7.90 23.11 10.43
CA ASP A 84 8.05 22.00 9.48
C ASP A 84 6.72 21.26 9.27
N MET A 85 5.90 21.08 10.32
CA MET A 85 4.51 20.64 10.19
C MET A 85 3.71 21.62 9.32
N ILE A 86 3.85 22.93 9.54
CA ILE A 86 3.18 23.97 8.71
C ILE A 86 3.66 23.99 7.26
N ARG A 87 4.90 23.56 7.00
CA ARG A 87 5.42 23.34 5.65
C ARG A 87 4.90 22.05 5.01
N GLU A 88 4.63 21.00 5.78
CA GLU A 88 3.84 19.86 5.28
C GLU A 88 2.37 20.26 5.06
N TYR A 89 1.82 21.15 5.90
CA TYR A 89 0.48 21.76 5.70
C TYR A 89 0.41 22.75 4.52
N LEU A 90 1.55 23.10 3.89
CA LEU A 90 1.57 23.71 2.55
C LEU A 90 1.29 22.72 1.45
N LEU A 91 1.14 21.42 1.76
CA LEU A 91 0.99 20.34 0.79
C LEU A 91 2.17 20.33 -0.23
N VAL A 92 3.34 20.81 0.20
CA VAL A 92 4.57 20.89 -0.58
C VAL A 92 5.61 19.94 0.04
N PRO A 93 6.33 19.11 -0.74
CA PRO A 93 7.40 18.27 -0.23
C PRO A 93 8.48 19.11 0.48
N MET A 94 8.93 18.68 1.66
CA MET A 94 10.00 19.36 2.39
C MET A 94 11.24 19.56 1.51
N GLY A 95 11.77 20.80 1.50
CA GLY A 95 13.04 21.13 0.82
C GLY A 95 12.95 21.59 -0.63
N VAL A 96 11.75 21.71 -1.22
CA VAL A 96 11.60 22.18 -2.62
C VAL A 96 11.10 23.63 -2.66
N PRO A 97 11.81 24.58 -3.31
CA PRO A 97 11.28 25.93 -3.54
C PRO A 97 10.10 25.89 -4.51
N VAL A 98 9.00 26.55 -4.17
CA VAL A 98 7.75 26.53 -4.95
C VAL A 98 7.31 27.95 -5.31
N GLU A 99 7.14 28.20 -6.60
CA GLU A 99 6.44 29.39 -7.10
C GLU A 99 4.93 29.13 -7.09
N GLN A 100 4.11 30.04 -6.58
CA GLN A 100 2.65 29.85 -6.44
C GLN A 100 1.88 30.96 -7.15
N GLU A 101 0.83 30.60 -7.88
CA GLU A 101 -0.09 31.49 -8.57
C GLU A 101 -1.54 31.02 -8.38
N VAL A 102 -2.48 31.92 -8.09
CA VAL A 102 -3.91 31.58 -8.07
C VAL A 102 -4.42 31.48 -9.50
N THR A 103 -4.92 30.32 -9.90
CA THR A 103 -5.35 30.05 -11.28
C THR A 103 -6.86 30.13 -11.48
N GLY A 104 -7.65 30.18 -10.40
CA GLY A 104 -9.09 30.41 -10.48
C GLY A 104 -9.76 30.44 -9.12
N SER A 105 -11.00 30.93 -9.07
CA SER A 105 -11.86 30.84 -7.90
C SER A 105 -13.33 30.70 -8.29
N SER A 106 -14.11 30.01 -7.46
CA SER A 106 -15.56 29.91 -7.53
C SER A 106 -16.18 30.13 -6.15
N GLU A 107 -17.40 30.66 -6.12
CA GLU A 107 -18.15 30.91 -4.87
C GLU A 107 -19.56 30.33 -5.00
N GLU A 108 -19.97 29.54 -4.02
CA GLU A 108 -21.32 28.98 -3.90
C GLU A 108 -21.81 29.13 -2.46
N GLY A 109 -22.67 30.13 -2.22
CA GLY A 109 -23.26 30.40 -0.91
C GLY A 109 -22.21 30.80 0.15
N ASP A 110 -22.03 29.97 1.16
CA ASP A 110 -21.08 30.09 2.26
C ASP A 110 -19.82 29.23 2.06
N ARG A 111 -19.63 28.68 0.85
CA ARG A 111 -18.43 27.99 0.39
C ARG A 111 -17.76 28.72 -0.76
N ALA A 112 -16.42 28.76 -0.75
CA ALA A 112 -15.61 29.23 -1.86
C ALA A 112 -14.52 28.20 -2.15
N GLU A 113 -14.19 28.03 -3.42
CA GLU A 113 -13.08 27.19 -3.87
C GLU A 113 -12.09 28.09 -4.61
N VAL A 114 -10.82 28.01 -4.24
CA VAL A 114 -9.74 28.76 -4.90
C VAL A 114 -8.71 27.75 -5.39
N LYS A 115 -8.44 27.77 -6.69
CA LYS A 115 -7.43 26.94 -7.36
C LYS A 115 -6.10 27.67 -7.32
N LEU A 116 -5.07 27.01 -6.83
CA LEU A 116 -3.70 27.52 -6.75
C LEU A 116 -2.79 26.56 -7.53
N SER A 117 -2.01 27.10 -8.46
CA SER A 117 -0.93 26.38 -9.14
C SER A 117 0.38 26.64 -8.41
N ALA A 118 1.08 25.57 -8.07
CA ALA A 118 2.40 25.61 -7.46
C ALA A 118 3.41 24.96 -8.42
N VAL A 119 4.50 25.64 -8.79
CA VAL A 119 5.60 25.05 -9.56
C VAL A 119 6.55 24.31 -8.60
N ALA A 120 6.03 23.22 -8.08
CA ALA A 120 6.67 21.95 -7.75
C ALA A 120 5.53 20.95 -7.94
N ARG A 121 5.60 20.10 -8.98
CA ARG A 121 4.42 19.46 -9.59
C ARG A 121 3.52 18.72 -8.57
N SER A 122 2.45 19.37 -8.11
CA SER A 122 1.36 18.83 -7.29
C SER A 122 0.14 19.77 -7.41
N GLU A 123 -1.05 19.24 -7.65
CA GLU A 123 -2.31 20.01 -7.64
C GLU A 123 -2.91 20.03 -6.23
N GLN A 124 -3.32 21.20 -5.74
CA GLN A 124 -3.90 21.37 -4.40
C GLN A 124 -5.28 22.04 -4.48
N THR A 125 -6.22 21.54 -3.68
CA THR A 125 -7.61 22.05 -3.59
C THR A 125 -7.90 22.52 -2.18
N PHE A 126 -8.10 23.83 -2.00
CA PHE A 126 -8.47 24.43 -0.71
C PHE A 126 -9.99 24.50 -0.55
N VAL A 127 -10.48 24.00 0.59
CA VAL A 127 -11.88 24.10 0.99
C VAL A 127 -12.00 25.19 2.04
N LEU A 128 -12.80 26.23 1.75
CA LEU A 128 -13.06 27.35 2.67
C LEU A 128 -14.51 27.33 3.20
N ALA A 129 -14.72 27.85 4.40
CA ALA A 129 -16.03 28.07 4.99
C ALA A 129 -16.22 29.52 5.44
N ARG A 130 -17.40 30.07 5.17
CA ARG A 130 -17.79 31.42 5.59
C ARG A 130 -18.31 31.41 7.02
N GLN A 131 -17.69 32.22 7.86
CA GLN A 131 -18.05 32.40 9.26
C GLN A 131 -19.31 33.28 9.38
N PRO A 132 -20.03 33.21 10.53
CA PRO A 132 -21.22 34.03 10.76
C PRO A 132 -21.01 35.55 10.65
N ASP A 133 -19.78 36.02 10.80
CA ASP A 133 -19.39 37.43 10.64
C ASP A 133 -19.09 37.83 9.19
N GLY A 134 -19.25 36.91 8.23
CA GLY A 134 -19.03 37.11 6.81
C GLY A 134 -17.59 36.86 6.34
N THR A 135 -16.67 36.47 7.24
CA THR A 135 -15.27 36.20 6.90
C THR A 135 -15.05 34.78 6.38
N TRP A 136 -14.11 34.59 5.45
CA TRP A 136 -13.71 33.29 4.91
C TRP A 136 -12.53 32.70 5.67
N ARG A 137 -12.57 31.39 5.90
CA ARG A 137 -11.52 30.63 6.61
C ARG A 137 -11.27 29.27 5.97
N VAL A 138 -10.03 28.79 6.02
CA VAL A 138 -9.65 27.47 5.47
C VAL A 138 -10.12 26.37 6.43
N ARG A 139 -10.76 25.32 5.86
CA ARG A 139 -11.05 24.05 6.54
C ARG A 139 -9.97 23.04 6.19
N LEU A 140 -9.06 22.79 7.11
CA LEU A 140 -7.81 22.08 6.82
C LEU A 140 -8.04 20.60 6.51
N ILE A 141 -8.89 19.93 7.28
CA ILE A 141 -9.22 18.50 7.05
C ILE A 141 -9.89 18.29 5.70
N ASP A 142 -10.82 19.17 5.33
CA ASP A 142 -11.52 19.10 4.05
C ASP A 142 -10.58 19.44 2.88
N THR A 143 -9.65 20.37 3.08
CA THR A 143 -8.58 20.71 2.14
C THR A 143 -7.62 19.53 1.92
N LEU A 144 -7.22 18.85 2.99
CA LEU A 144 -6.36 17.65 2.93
C LEU A 144 -7.02 16.53 2.11
N ARG A 145 -8.32 16.34 2.25
CA ARG A 145 -9.09 15.37 1.44
C ARG A 145 -9.22 15.81 -0.01
N ALA A 146 -9.61 17.06 -0.24
CA ALA A 146 -9.83 17.58 -1.58
C ALA A 146 -8.54 17.65 -2.42
N SER A 147 -7.38 17.70 -1.75
CA SER A 147 -6.06 17.67 -2.38
C SER A 147 -5.47 16.25 -2.53
N ALA A 148 -6.11 15.22 -1.95
CA ALA A 148 -5.71 13.83 -2.13
C ALA A 148 -6.36 13.25 -3.39
N PRO A 149 -5.62 12.56 -4.29
CA PRO A 149 -6.15 12.05 -5.57
C PRO A 149 -7.39 11.16 -5.46
N ASP A 150 -7.59 10.49 -4.33
CA ASP A 150 -8.69 9.56 -4.03
C ASP A 150 -9.57 10.02 -2.85
N GLY A 151 -9.35 11.23 -2.33
CA GLY A 151 -10.02 11.72 -1.12
C GLY A 151 -9.49 11.13 0.20
N ASN A 152 -8.53 10.20 0.16
CA ASN A 152 -7.95 9.58 1.35
C ASN A 152 -6.64 10.26 1.74
N SER A 153 -6.76 11.28 2.59
CA SER A 153 -5.59 11.79 3.30
C SER A 153 -5.38 11.00 4.59
N PHE A 154 -4.21 10.36 4.73
CA PHE A 154 -3.78 9.70 5.97
C PHE A 154 -3.85 10.66 7.16
N LEU A 155 -3.42 11.91 6.97
CA LEU A 155 -3.50 12.96 8.00
C LEU A 155 -4.96 13.28 8.35
N ALA A 156 -5.85 13.41 7.36
CA ALA A 156 -7.27 13.60 7.63
C ALA A 156 -7.88 12.44 8.43
N ALA A 157 -7.50 11.19 8.12
CA ALA A 157 -7.93 10.02 8.88
C ALA A 157 -7.40 10.04 10.32
N ALA A 158 -6.14 10.42 10.53
CA ALA A 158 -5.52 10.53 11.85
C ALA A 158 -6.20 11.60 12.74
N PHE A 159 -6.57 12.76 12.17
CA PHE A 159 -7.26 13.83 12.92
C PHE A 159 -8.71 13.47 13.30
N GLU A 160 -9.43 12.75 12.44
CA GLU A 160 -10.86 12.45 12.68
C GLU A 160 -11.12 11.28 13.62
N HIS A 161 -10.26 10.27 13.57
CA HIS A 161 -10.43 9.06 14.39
C HIS A 161 -9.88 9.24 15.80
N GLY A 162 -9.28 10.41 16.07
CA GLY A 162 -8.36 10.60 17.18
C GLY A 162 -7.20 9.60 17.13
N PRO A 163 -6.20 9.72 18.01
CA PRO A 163 -5.05 8.81 18.09
C PRO A 163 -5.39 7.35 18.50
N GLY A 164 -6.64 6.88 18.36
CA GLY A 164 -7.13 5.62 18.93
C GLY A 164 -7.66 4.53 17.99
N SER A 165 -7.91 4.78 16.70
CA SER A 165 -8.69 3.83 15.87
C SER A 165 -7.99 3.17 14.69
N SER A 166 -6.77 3.55 14.31
CA SER A 166 -5.95 2.77 13.36
C SER A 166 -4.95 1.92 14.13
N GLY A 167 -5.21 0.61 14.26
CA GLY A 167 -4.17 -0.37 14.61
C GLY A 167 -3.30 -0.02 15.83
N GLY A 168 -3.92 0.45 16.92
CA GLY A 168 -3.37 0.37 18.28
C GLY A 168 -2.20 1.29 18.66
N GLY A 169 -1.35 1.77 17.76
CA GLY A 169 -0.17 2.57 18.13
C GLY A 169 -0.48 4.07 18.28
N GLY A 170 -0.12 4.67 19.43
CA GLY A 170 -0.13 6.13 19.57
C GLY A 170 0.86 6.82 18.62
N PRO A 171 0.86 8.16 18.51
CA PRO A 171 1.79 8.93 17.67
C PRO A 171 3.27 8.60 17.94
N GLU A 172 3.60 8.19 19.16
CA GLU A 172 4.93 7.75 19.55
C GLU A 172 5.34 6.43 18.88
N THR A 173 4.39 5.52 18.59
CA THR A 173 4.66 4.27 17.84
C THR A 173 5.10 4.60 16.43
N TRP A 174 4.33 5.43 15.75
CA TRP A 174 4.62 5.85 14.40
C TRP A 174 5.97 6.57 14.31
N GLN A 175 6.25 7.51 15.22
CA GLN A 175 7.52 8.23 15.22
C GLN A 175 8.70 7.28 15.44
N SER A 176 8.57 6.29 16.32
CA SER A 176 9.63 5.29 16.51
C SER A 176 9.84 4.40 15.31
N GLU A 177 8.77 3.99 14.61
CA GLU A 177 8.91 3.24 13.36
C GLU A 177 9.62 4.07 12.29
N SER A 178 9.26 5.36 12.16
CA SER A 178 9.92 6.29 11.23
C SER A 178 11.40 6.43 11.56
N ASN A 179 11.74 6.71 12.82
CA ASN A 179 13.13 6.84 13.29
C ASN A 179 13.92 5.55 13.04
N LEU A 180 13.36 4.38 13.36
CA LEU A 180 14.01 3.08 13.12
C LEU A 180 14.31 2.84 11.64
N ARG A 181 13.42 3.24 10.71
CA ARG A 181 13.69 3.14 9.26
C ARG A 181 14.86 4.02 8.83
N GLN A 182 14.95 5.24 9.33
CA GLN A 182 16.06 6.14 9.04
C GLN A 182 17.39 5.58 9.59
N LEU A 183 17.38 5.06 10.83
CA LEU A 183 18.56 4.42 11.43
C LEU A 183 18.97 3.14 10.68
N TYR A 184 18.00 2.38 10.18
CA TYR A 184 18.26 1.23 9.32
C TYR A 184 18.94 1.62 8.01
N GLN A 185 18.49 2.68 7.35
CA GLN A 185 19.14 3.20 6.14
C GLN A 185 20.58 3.65 6.43
N ALA A 186 20.81 4.30 7.57
CA ALA A 186 22.15 4.67 8.01
C ALA A 186 23.04 3.43 8.29
N LEU A 187 22.50 2.38 8.92
CA LEU A 187 23.21 1.10 9.11
C LEU A 187 23.54 0.41 7.79
N GLN A 188 22.62 0.43 6.81
CA GLN A 188 22.89 -0.10 5.48
C GLN A 188 24.03 0.67 4.83
N GLN A 189 23.99 2.00 4.83
CA GLN A 189 25.05 2.81 4.23
C GLN A 189 26.40 2.58 4.94
N TYR A 190 26.41 2.50 6.27
CA TYR A 190 27.62 2.13 7.01
C TYR A 190 28.14 0.76 6.57
N ALA A 191 27.28 -0.26 6.49
CA ALA A 191 27.67 -1.61 6.09
C ALA A 191 28.23 -1.63 4.67
N ASN A 192 27.63 -0.85 3.75
CA ASN A 192 28.12 -0.69 2.39
C ASN A 192 29.56 -0.19 2.37
N ASP A 193 29.87 0.82 3.17
CA ASP A 193 31.20 1.42 3.24
C ASP A 193 32.22 0.56 4.02
N HIS A 194 31.74 -0.44 4.78
CA HIS A 194 32.55 -1.28 5.68
C HIS A 194 32.52 -2.76 5.30
N GLY A 195 32.38 -3.09 4.01
CA GLY A 195 32.48 -4.47 3.52
C GLY A 195 31.35 -5.36 4.02
N ASN A 196 30.13 -4.84 3.99
CA ASN A 196 28.89 -5.43 4.48
C ASN A 196 28.84 -5.66 6.00
N ALA A 197 29.85 -5.23 6.77
CA ALA A 197 29.90 -5.41 8.22
C ALA A 197 29.09 -4.33 8.96
N LEU A 198 28.27 -4.75 9.92
CA LEU A 198 27.59 -3.87 10.86
C LEU A 198 28.59 -3.22 11.83
N PRO A 199 28.29 -2.04 12.39
CA PRO A 199 29.21 -1.37 13.30
C PRO A 199 29.39 -2.17 14.61
N PRO A 200 30.48 -1.95 15.37
CA PRO A 200 30.60 -2.49 16.71
C PRO A 200 29.49 -1.99 17.61
N ALA A 201 28.79 -2.89 18.30
CA ALA A 201 27.62 -2.57 19.12
C ALA A 201 27.92 -1.57 20.26
N GLU A 202 29.15 -1.51 20.78
CA GLU A 202 29.56 -0.53 21.79
C GLU A 202 29.67 0.91 21.26
N ARG A 203 29.66 1.09 19.93
CA ARG A 203 29.86 2.37 19.24
C ARG A 203 28.91 2.58 18.07
N TRP A 204 27.88 1.75 17.93
CA TRP A 204 27.09 1.67 16.70
C TRP A 204 26.47 3.01 16.29
N LEU A 205 25.97 3.79 17.25
CA LEU A 205 25.35 5.09 17.00
C LEU A 205 26.39 6.12 16.57
N ASP A 206 27.58 6.11 17.19
CA ASP A 206 28.69 6.99 16.82
C ASP A 206 29.19 6.70 15.40
N GLU A 207 29.25 5.43 15.03
CA GLU A 207 29.71 4.99 13.71
C GLU A 207 28.68 5.29 12.61
N ILE A 208 27.38 5.21 12.90
CA ILE A 208 26.34 5.52 11.90
C ILE A 208 25.95 7.00 11.83
N GLU A 209 26.23 7.81 12.86
CA GLU A 209 25.83 9.23 12.91
C GLU A 209 26.19 10.02 11.63
N PRO A 210 27.35 9.81 10.97
CA PRO A 210 27.67 10.46 9.69
C PRO A 210 26.72 10.12 8.53
N TYR A 211 26.03 8.98 8.60
CA TYR A 211 25.11 8.46 7.57
C TYR A 211 23.64 8.78 7.87
N VAL A 212 23.33 9.31 9.05
CA VAL A 212 21.97 9.66 9.44
C VAL A 212 21.58 11.00 8.81
N LEU A 213 20.59 10.97 7.92
CA LEU A 213 20.11 12.16 7.20
C LEU A 213 19.59 13.24 8.17
N GLU A 214 18.81 12.83 9.17
CA GLU A 214 18.22 13.72 10.15
C GLU A 214 18.60 13.31 11.56
N ARG A 215 19.30 14.21 12.28
CA ARG A 215 19.70 13.97 13.67
C ARG A 215 18.50 13.65 14.58
N ALA A 216 17.30 14.12 14.25
CA ALA A 216 16.06 13.84 14.97
C ALA A 216 15.70 12.34 15.00
N ALA A 217 16.18 11.54 14.04
CA ALA A 217 16.00 10.09 14.07
C ALA A 217 16.75 9.42 15.23
N LEU A 218 17.75 10.09 15.81
CA LEU A 218 18.47 9.64 17.00
C LEU A 218 17.72 9.95 18.30
N ASP A 219 16.80 10.91 18.26
CA ASP A 219 16.05 11.35 19.42
C ASP A 219 14.90 10.38 19.70
N CYS A 220 14.68 10.06 20.97
CA CYS A 220 13.54 9.24 21.34
C CYS A 220 12.25 10.04 21.27
N PRO A 221 11.16 9.50 20.67
CA PRO A 221 9.85 10.14 20.78
C PRO A 221 9.28 10.13 22.20
N ILE A 222 9.85 9.35 23.12
CA ILE A 222 9.50 9.37 24.54
C ILE A 222 10.30 10.51 25.22
N PRO A 223 9.62 11.49 25.86
CA PRO A 223 10.28 12.59 26.54
C PRO A 223 11.30 12.12 27.60
N ASP A 224 12.34 12.91 27.82
CA ASP A 224 13.40 12.67 28.82
C ASP A 224 14.28 11.42 28.59
N VAL A 225 14.31 10.89 27.37
CA VAL A 225 15.18 9.79 26.95
C VAL A 225 16.06 10.23 25.78
N GLU A 226 17.37 10.37 26.00
CA GLU A 226 18.33 10.87 24.97
C GLU A 226 18.47 9.92 23.76
N CYS A 227 18.34 8.62 23.97
CA CYS A 227 18.36 7.60 22.92
C CYS A 227 17.55 6.41 23.43
N CYS A 228 16.52 5.99 22.71
CA CYS A 228 15.72 4.82 23.08
C CYS A 228 15.82 3.68 22.09
N TYR A 229 16.87 3.66 21.26
CA TYR A 229 17.15 2.54 20.38
C TYR A 229 18.39 1.80 20.85
N ALA A 230 18.37 0.49 20.67
CA ALA A 230 19.50 -0.36 20.94
C ALA A 230 19.79 -1.27 19.74
N MET A 231 21.07 -1.51 19.49
CA MET A 231 21.50 -2.48 18.50
C MET A 231 21.50 -3.88 19.08
N ASN A 232 21.15 -4.86 18.25
CA ASN A 232 21.34 -6.27 18.55
C ASN A 232 22.83 -6.61 18.65
N ALA A 233 23.32 -6.80 19.88
CA ALA A 233 24.73 -7.05 20.17
C ALA A 233 25.25 -8.35 19.55
N ASP A 234 24.36 -9.30 19.26
CA ASP A 234 24.72 -10.56 18.58
C ASP A 234 25.17 -10.32 17.12
N LEU A 235 24.91 -9.13 16.58
CA LEU A 235 25.27 -8.71 15.22
C LEU A 235 26.44 -7.71 15.19
N SER A 236 27.08 -7.46 16.34
CA SER A 236 28.22 -6.54 16.45
C SER A 236 29.36 -6.95 15.51
N GLY A 237 29.70 -6.12 14.52
CA GLY A 237 30.73 -6.43 13.53
C GLY A 237 30.38 -7.56 12.55
N ALA A 238 29.19 -8.16 12.66
CA ALA A 238 28.76 -9.23 11.77
C ALA A 238 28.34 -8.65 10.41
N PRO A 239 28.52 -9.40 9.30
CA PRO A 239 27.96 -8.98 8.03
C PRO A 239 26.42 -8.98 8.10
N LEU A 240 25.77 -8.04 7.40
CA LEU A 240 24.32 -8.14 7.18
C LEU A 240 24.04 -9.48 6.49
N PRO A 241 23.08 -10.29 6.97
CA PRO A 241 22.80 -11.60 6.35
C PRO A 241 22.44 -11.43 4.88
N ASP A 242 22.98 -12.20 3.95
CA ASP A 242 22.63 -12.02 2.52
C ASP A 242 21.30 -12.70 2.14
N ASP A 243 20.91 -13.74 2.90
CA ASP A 243 19.64 -14.43 2.73
C ASP A 243 18.46 -13.60 3.25
N ARG A 244 17.42 -13.41 2.42
CA ARG A 244 16.24 -12.61 2.79
C ARG A 244 15.46 -13.19 3.96
N SER A 245 15.25 -14.50 4.01
CA SER A 245 14.50 -15.12 5.12
C SER A 245 15.23 -14.95 6.45
N VAL A 246 16.57 -14.96 6.40
CA VAL A 246 17.41 -14.60 7.55
C VAL A 246 17.31 -13.10 7.84
N ARG A 247 17.31 -12.22 6.83
CA ARG A 247 17.14 -10.77 7.05
C ARG A 247 15.80 -10.42 7.73
N GLU A 248 14.72 -11.05 7.29
CA GLU A 248 13.39 -10.84 7.84
C GLU A 248 13.25 -11.37 9.28
N SER A 249 14.07 -12.34 9.67
CA SER A 249 14.12 -12.90 11.04
C SER A 249 15.11 -12.23 11.97
N THR A 250 16.08 -11.52 11.41
CA THR A 250 17.16 -10.94 12.18
C THR A 250 16.77 -9.54 12.65
N VAL A 251 16.58 -9.36 13.95
CA VAL A 251 16.35 -8.02 14.53
C VAL A 251 17.66 -7.24 14.53
N LEU A 252 17.66 -6.04 13.93
CA LEU A 252 18.82 -5.14 13.93
C LEU A 252 18.76 -4.16 15.09
N LEU A 253 17.68 -3.38 15.13
CA LEU A 253 17.46 -2.35 16.14
C LEU A 253 16.11 -2.57 16.80
N PHE A 254 16.00 -2.18 18.06
CA PHE A 254 14.77 -2.24 18.83
C PHE A 254 14.73 -1.12 19.84
N GLU A 255 13.53 -0.78 20.30
CA GLU A 255 13.39 0.18 21.37
C GLU A 255 13.93 -0.38 22.69
N HIS A 256 14.65 0.44 23.44
CA HIS A 256 15.24 0.08 24.71
C HIS A 256 15.14 1.24 25.71
N PRO A 257 14.88 0.97 27.00
CA PRO A 257 14.70 2.00 28.02
C PRO A 257 16.04 2.56 28.55
N GLY A 258 17.14 1.92 28.17
CA GLY A 258 18.48 2.42 28.43
C GLY A 258 18.65 3.80 27.83
N ARG A 259 19.23 4.72 28.61
CA ARG A 259 19.45 6.13 28.21
C ARG A 259 20.87 6.37 27.71
N GLU A 260 21.66 5.31 27.62
CA GLU A 260 23.06 5.41 27.27
C GLU A 260 23.20 5.44 25.75
N ARG A 261 24.03 6.36 25.26
CA ARG A 261 24.43 6.37 23.86
C ARG A 261 25.12 5.03 23.53
N ASN A 262 24.86 4.49 22.34
CA ASN A 262 25.31 3.15 21.92
C ASN A 262 24.77 2.01 22.81
N THR A 263 23.56 2.16 23.37
CA THR A 263 22.88 1.04 24.02
C THR A 263 22.81 -0.14 23.06
N HIS A 264 23.09 -1.35 23.56
CA HIS A 264 23.01 -2.59 22.81
C HIS A 264 22.59 -3.73 23.73
N ALA A 265 21.91 -4.74 23.18
CA ALA A 265 21.55 -5.95 23.91
C ALA A 265 21.42 -7.14 22.95
N THR A 266 21.58 -8.36 23.46
CA THR A 266 21.42 -9.60 22.69
C THR A 266 19.95 -9.88 22.39
N ALA A 267 19.57 -10.16 21.14
CA ALA A 267 18.18 -10.46 20.77
C ALA A 267 17.68 -11.81 21.32
N ALA A 268 18.59 -12.70 21.75
CA ALA A 268 18.24 -14.01 22.32
C ALA A 268 17.48 -13.94 23.66
N ASP A 269 17.49 -12.80 24.35
CA ASP A 269 16.75 -12.60 25.60
C ASP A 269 15.71 -11.47 25.48
N PRO A 270 14.62 -11.70 24.73
CA PRO A 270 13.54 -10.73 24.59
C PRO A 270 12.85 -10.39 25.92
N THR A 271 13.09 -11.15 26.99
CA THR A 271 12.61 -10.79 28.34
C THR A 271 13.46 -9.72 29.03
N LYS A 272 14.69 -9.50 28.57
CA LYS A 272 15.55 -8.38 28.98
C LYS A 272 15.43 -7.15 28.09
N LEU A 273 14.72 -7.25 26.96
CA LEU A 273 14.21 -6.09 26.23
C LEU A 273 13.12 -5.46 27.10
N ALA A 274 13.54 -4.73 28.14
CA ALA A 274 12.64 -4.07 29.06
C ALA A 274 11.73 -3.14 28.25
N ARG A 275 10.41 -3.28 28.44
CA ARG A 275 9.39 -2.56 27.66
C ARG A 275 9.51 -1.07 27.96
N PRO A 276 10.01 -0.24 27.02
CA PRO A 276 10.25 1.17 27.30
C PRO A 276 8.94 1.97 27.34
N ARG A 277 7.88 1.44 26.72
CA ARG A 277 6.61 2.14 26.60
C ARG A 277 5.66 1.88 27.78
N PRO A 278 4.89 2.89 28.20
CA PRO A 278 3.83 2.73 29.19
C PRO A 278 2.78 1.67 28.79
N ASP A 279 2.54 1.47 27.50
CA ASP A 279 1.59 0.48 26.96
C ASP A 279 2.17 -0.94 26.89
N GLY A 280 3.47 -1.10 27.18
CA GLY A 280 4.15 -2.38 27.19
C GLY A 280 4.52 -2.94 25.81
N ARG A 281 4.33 -2.17 24.74
CA ARG A 281 4.76 -2.57 23.39
C ARG A 281 6.26 -2.33 23.17
N LEU A 282 6.79 -3.01 22.16
CA LEU A 282 8.18 -2.91 21.72
C LEU A 282 8.22 -2.69 20.21
N VAL A 283 8.72 -1.55 19.75
CA VAL A 283 8.98 -1.36 18.32
C VAL A 283 10.38 -1.86 17.97
N LEU A 284 10.50 -2.56 16.85
CA LEU A 284 11.78 -3.07 16.33
C LEU A 284 11.84 -2.96 14.81
N ILE A 285 13.04 -3.11 14.27
CA ILE A 285 13.29 -3.23 12.83
C ILE A 285 14.20 -4.42 12.54
N THR A 286 13.85 -5.17 11.51
CA THR A 286 14.61 -6.35 11.06
C THR A 286 15.72 -5.96 10.08
N ALA A 287 16.59 -6.89 9.73
CA ALA A 287 17.64 -6.68 8.74
C ALA A 287 17.09 -6.53 7.30
N SER A 288 15.81 -6.83 7.07
CA SER A 288 15.10 -6.49 5.84
C SER A 288 14.54 -5.06 5.82
N GLY A 289 14.65 -4.32 6.94
CA GLY A 289 14.11 -2.96 7.07
C GLY A 289 12.63 -2.90 7.44
N GLN A 290 12.01 -4.04 7.76
CA GLN A 290 10.62 -4.09 8.17
C GLN A 290 10.49 -3.65 9.62
N THR A 291 9.68 -2.62 9.87
CA THR A 291 9.31 -2.19 11.21
C THR A 291 8.16 -3.03 11.77
N MET A 292 8.21 -3.29 13.07
CA MET A 292 7.18 -4.07 13.75
C MET A 292 6.98 -3.55 15.17
N ALA A 293 5.72 -3.47 15.62
CA ALA A 293 5.37 -3.28 17.01
C ALA A 293 4.92 -4.62 17.61
N LEU A 294 5.67 -5.13 18.58
CA LEU A 294 5.31 -6.33 19.34
C LEU A 294 4.43 -5.97 20.53
N GLU A 295 3.35 -6.74 20.70
CA GLU A 295 2.47 -6.63 21.86
C GLU A 295 3.12 -7.21 23.14
N PRO A 296 2.67 -6.78 24.34
CA PRO A 296 3.09 -7.32 25.61
C PRO A 296 3.18 -8.86 25.65
N GLY A 297 4.41 -9.40 25.61
CA GLY A 297 4.67 -10.83 25.79
C GLY A 297 4.82 -11.63 24.50
N GLN A 298 4.67 -11.00 23.33
CA GLN A 298 5.05 -11.61 22.06
C GLN A 298 6.59 -11.74 21.97
N LYS A 299 7.04 -12.84 21.37
CA LYS A 299 8.47 -13.09 21.08
C LYS A 299 8.68 -12.93 19.58
N VAL A 300 9.79 -12.30 19.19
CA VAL A 300 10.20 -12.11 17.78
C VAL A 300 10.11 -13.41 16.98
N GLY A 301 10.73 -14.50 17.46
CA GLY A 301 10.69 -15.79 16.74
C GLY A 301 9.31 -16.46 16.72
N GLY A 302 8.43 -16.14 17.66
CA GLY A 302 7.04 -16.63 17.65
C GLY A 302 6.18 -15.89 16.64
N TRP A 303 6.48 -14.61 16.37
CA TRP A 303 5.77 -13.81 15.39
C TRP A 303 5.99 -14.30 13.96
N GLN A 304 7.23 -14.64 13.58
CA GLN A 304 7.48 -15.14 12.22
C GLN A 304 6.81 -16.48 11.97
N GLN A 305 6.89 -17.39 12.94
CA GLN A 305 6.18 -18.65 12.88
C GLN A 305 4.67 -18.42 12.77
N ALA A 306 4.15 -17.41 13.46
CA ALA A 306 2.75 -17.00 13.36
C ALA A 306 2.39 -16.35 12.01
N GLU A 307 3.26 -15.54 11.41
CA GLU A 307 3.01 -14.90 10.12
C GLU A 307 3.15 -15.90 8.96
N GLU A 308 4.17 -16.76 8.97
CA GLU A 308 4.28 -17.89 8.04
C GLU A 308 3.10 -18.86 8.18
N ALA A 309 2.66 -19.10 9.42
CA ALA A 309 1.47 -19.89 9.68
C ALA A 309 0.21 -19.20 9.12
N ALA A 310 0.07 -17.90 9.36
CA ALA A 310 -1.04 -17.11 8.85
C ALA A 310 -1.05 -17.10 7.31
N GLN A 311 0.09 -16.90 6.67
CA GLN A 311 0.22 -16.93 5.22
C GLN A 311 -0.18 -18.30 4.66
N ARG A 312 0.34 -19.40 5.25
CA ARG A 312 -0.03 -20.76 4.85
C ARG A 312 -1.53 -21.03 5.04
N CYS A 313 -2.13 -20.59 6.15
CA CYS A 313 -3.56 -20.77 6.36
C CYS A 313 -4.40 -19.93 5.38
N SER A 314 -3.91 -18.75 4.97
CA SER A 314 -4.54 -17.94 3.91
C SER A 314 -4.46 -18.62 2.54
N GLU A 315 -3.32 -19.20 2.20
CA GLU A 315 -3.15 -19.99 0.98
C GLU A 315 -4.07 -21.22 0.96
N ASN A 316 -4.19 -21.93 2.09
CA ASN A 316 -5.11 -23.05 2.23
C ASN A 316 -6.58 -22.63 2.10
N LEU A 317 -6.98 -21.50 2.71
CA LEU A 317 -8.33 -20.94 2.54
C LEU A 317 -8.62 -20.58 1.08
N ARG A 318 -7.67 -19.97 0.37
CA ARG A 318 -7.80 -19.69 -1.07
C ARG A 318 -7.96 -20.97 -1.88
N ALA A 319 -7.19 -22.01 -1.57
CA ALA A 319 -7.31 -23.31 -2.22
C ALA A 319 -8.70 -23.95 -1.99
N LEU A 320 -9.22 -23.90 -0.76
CA LEU A 320 -10.57 -24.37 -0.43
C LEU A 320 -11.66 -23.60 -1.16
N VAL A 321 -11.56 -22.27 -1.22
CA VAL A 321 -12.48 -21.43 -1.99
C VAL A 321 -12.43 -21.77 -3.48
N ALA A 322 -11.23 -21.90 -4.06
CA ALA A 322 -11.06 -22.25 -5.45
C ALA A 322 -11.67 -23.63 -5.77
N ALA A 323 -11.49 -24.61 -4.87
CA ALA A 323 -12.12 -25.92 -4.96
C ALA A 323 -13.65 -25.83 -4.91
N ALA A 324 -14.21 -25.03 -3.99
CA ALA A 324 -15.65 -24.83 -3.88
C ALA A 324 -16.27 -24.17 -5.12
N ARG A 325 -15.54 -23.24 -5.77
CA ARG A 325 -15.99 -22.66 -7.05
C ARG A 325 -16.03 -23.70 -8.16
N LYS A 326 -14.99 -24.53 -8.27
CA LYS A 326 -14.97 -25.63 -9.26
C LYS A 326 -16.07 -26.64 -8.99
N TYR A 327 -16.28 -27.02 -7.74
CA TYR A 327 -17.40 -27.88 -7.33
C TYR A 327 -18.73 -27.30 -7.78
N ALA A 328 -18.99 -26.02 -7.50
CA ALA A 328 -20.23 -25.36 -7.87
C ALA A 328 -20.44 -25.33 -9.39
N ILE A 329 -19.39 -25.12 -10.20
CA ILE A 329 -19.49 -25.19 -11.66
C ILE A 329 -19.97 -26.58 -12.12
N ASP A 330 -19.44 -27.63 -11.51
CA ASP A 330 -19.79 -29.02 -11.87
C ASP A 330 -21.13 -29.49 -11.27
N HIS A 331 -21.70 -28.72 -10.33
CA HIS A 331 -22.89 -29.08 -9.53
C HIS A 331 -24.02 -28.05 -9.67
N ASP A 332 -24.23 -27.52 -10.88
CA ASP A 332 -25.33 -26.59 -11.21
C ASP A 332 -25.40 -25.35 -10.29
N GLY A 333 -24.22 -24.86 -9.89
CA GLY A 333 -24.05 -23.72 -8.99
C GLY A 333 -24.12 -24.06 -7.50
N LEU A 334 -24.48 -25.29 -7.10
CA LEU A 334 -24.59 -25.64 -5.68
C LEU A 334 -23.22 -25.75 -4.99
N LEU A 335 -23.07 -25.08 -3.85
CA LEU A 335 -21.96 -25.32 -2.93
C LEU A 335 -22.13 -26.67 -2.21
N PRO A 336 -21.04 -27.29 -1.73
CA PRO A 336 -21.13 -28.58 -1.04
C PRO A 336 -21.95 -28.47 0.25
N LYS A 337 -22.49 -29.60 0.70
CA LYS A 337 -23.32 -29.67 1.92
C LYS A 337 -22.46 -29.61 3.17
N ALA A 338 -23.04 -29.12 4.25
CA ALA A 338 -22.38 -28.95 5.54
C ALA A 338 -21.76 -30.25 6.06
N GLU A 339 -22.46 -31.38 5.88
CA GLU A 339 -22.06 -32.69 6.37
C GLU A 339 -20.99 -33.41 5.53
N SER A 340 -20.65 -32.88 4.34
CA SER A 340 -19.79 -33.59 3.37
C SER A 340 -18.76 -32.72 2.65
N TRP A 341 -18.63 -31.44 2.98
CA TRP A 341 -17.83 -30.50 2.19
C TRP A 341 -16.36 -30.90 2.01
N GLU A 342 -15.69 -31.47 3.01
CA GLU A 342 -14.29 -31.90 2.85
C GLU A 342 -14.18 -33.03 1.83
N THR A 343 -15.11 -33.99 1.86
CA THR A 343 -15.14 -35.13 0.93
C THR A 343 -15.56 -34.68 -0.46
N ASP A 344 -16.52 -33.76 -0.54
CA ASP A 344 -17.04 -33.21 -1.78
C ASP A 344 -16.00 -32.35 -2.50
N LEU A 345 -15.14 -31.63 -1.77
CA LEU A 345 -14.09 -30.78 -2.33
C LEU A 345 -12.78 -31.52 -2.60
N GLU A 346 -12.54 -32.70 -2.02
CA GLU A 346 -11.31 -33.49 -2.24
C GLU A 346 -10.93 -33.64 -3.73
N PRO A 347 -11.86 -33.91 -4.67
CA PRO A 347 -11.52 -34.03 -6.09
C PRO A 347 -11.13 -32.72 -6.77
N TYR A 348 -11.50 -31.58 -6.17
CA TYR A 348 -11.36 -30.22 -6.73
C TYR A 348 -10.21 -29.43 -6.12
N ILE A 349 -9.72 -29.88 -4.96
CA ILE A 349 -8.51 -29.35 -4.34
C ILE A 349 -7.34 -29.80 -5.20
N GLU A 350 -6.91 -28.91 -6.09
CA GLU A 350 -5.57 -28.96 -6.62
C GLU A 350 -4.65 -28.75 -5.42
N ALA A 351 -3.70 -29.68 -5.23
CA ALA A 351 -2.62 -29.45 -4.28
C ALA A 351 -2.13 -28.03 -4.54
N PRO A 352 -2.04 -27.15 -3.53
CA PRO A 352 -1.52 -25.80 -3.72
C PRO A 352 -0.24 -26.00 -4.51
N ASN A 353 -0.30 -25.65 -5.79
CA ASN A 353 0.79 -25.96 -6.68
C ASN A 353 1.93 -25.20 -6.04
N THR A 354 2.98 -25.90 -5.63
CA THR A 354 4.26 -25.29 -5.30
C THR A 354 4.86 -24.55 -6.51
N ARG A 355 4.07 -24.29 -7.57
CA ARG A 355 4.44 -23.79 -8.88
C ARG A 355 3.46 -22.79 -9.51
N SER A 356 2.30 -22.42 -8.95
CA SER A 356 1.38 -21.55 -9.73
C SER A 356 0.53 -20.52 -8.97
N SER A 357 0.94 -20.08 -7.78
CA SER A 357 0.35 -18.85 -7.20
C SER A 357 1.30 -18.00 -6.37
N GLY A 358 2.44 -18.55 -5.93
CA GLY A 358 3.62 -17.76 -5.63
C GLY A 358 4.44 -17.59 -6.90
N SER A 359 4.86 -16.36 -7.22
CA SER A 359 6.03 -16.14 -8.06
C SER A 359 7.09 -17.17 -7.68
N SER A 360 7.60 -17.96 -8.64
CA SER A 360 8.72 -18.87 -8.39
C SER A 360 9.77 -18.14 -7.55
N PRO A 361 10.39 -18.75 -6.52
CA PRO A 361 11.45 -18.09 -5.75
C PRO A 361 12.49 -17.43 -6.65
N ALA A 362 12.81 -18.07 -7.79
CA ALA A 362 13.71 -17.54 -8.81
C ALA A 362 13.16 -16.29 -9.53
N LEU A 363 11.85 -16.23 -9.81
CA LEU A 363 11.20 -15.06 -10.43
C LEU A 363 11.26 -13.85 -9.47
N TRP A 364 10.87 -14.08 -8.21
CA TRP A 364 10.92 -13.05 -7.18
C TRP A 364 12.37 -12.59 -6.95
N GLU A 365 13.32 -13.51 -6.86
CA GLU A 365 14.71 -13.14 -6.64
C GLU A 365 15.32 -12.39 -7.83
N SER A 366 15.00 -12.80 -9.07
CA SER A 366 15.42 -12.08 -10.29
C SER A 366 14.89 -10.65 -10.31
N ARG A 367 13.64 -10.45 -9.89
CA ARG A 367 13.02 -9.13 -9.72
C ARG A 367 13.84 -8.23 -8.80
N ASN A 368 14.26 -8.74 -7.64
CA ASN A 368 15.01 -7.93 -6.67
C ASN A 368 16.43 -7.64 -7.14
N ARG A 369 17.10 -8.62 -7.78
CA ARG A 369 18.43 -8.39 -8.34
C ARG A 369 18.40 -7.30 -9.41
N LEU A 370 17.42 -7.32 -10.31
CA LEU A 370 17.22 -6.25 -11.29
C LEU A 370 16.96 -4.89 -10.65
N GLN A 371 16.19 -4.82 -9.56
CA GLN A 371 15.98 -3.56 -8.83
C GLN A 371 17.26 -3.07 -8.13
N THR A 372 18.05 -3.97 -7.56
CA THR A 372 19.36 -3.64 -6.97
C THR A 372 20.31 -3.08 -8.03
N LEU A 373 20.40 -3.73 -9.19
CA LEU A 373 21.21 -3.27 -10.31
C LEU A 373 20.72 -1.92 -10.88
N TYR A 374 19.40 -1.72 -10.95
CA TYR A 374 18.85 -0.43 -11.34
C TYR A 374 19.23 0.69 -10.36
N LYS A 375 19.19 0.44 -9.04
CA LYS A 375 19.67 1.42 -8.05
C LYS A 375 21.15 1.75 -8.26
N ALA A 376 21.98 0.74 -8.52
CA ALA A 376 23.40 0.94 -8.83
C ALA A 376 23.59 1.79 -10.10
N LEU A 377 22.79 1.60 -11.16
CA LEU A 377 22.78 2.46 -12.35
C LEU A 377 22.38 3.91 -12.03
N VAL A 378 21.45 4.11 -11.10
CA VAL A 378 21.04 5.46 -10.66
C VAL A 378 22.17 6.13 -9.88
N GLU A 379 22.82 5.45 -8.94
CA GLU A 379 23.97 6.00 -8.22
C GLU A 379 25.14 6.32 -9.17
N TYR A 380 25.47 5.39 -10.09
CA TYR A 380 26.42 5.65 -11.17
C TYR A 380 26.05 6.93 -11.94
N SER A 381 24.79 7.07 -12.36
CA SER A 381 24.40 8.20 -13.20
C SER A 381 24.50 9.54 -12.46
N ARG A 382 24.23 9.60 -11.16
CA ARG A 382 24.46 10.81 -10.34
C ARG A 382 25.92 11.26 -10.35
N ASP A 383 26.85 10.32 -10.29
CA ASP A 383 28.29 10.61 -10.35
C ASP A 383 28.77 10.96 -11.77
N HIS A 384 27.99 10.61 -12.79
CA HIS A 384 28.37 10.68 -14.20
C HIS A 384 27.45 11.61 -15.01
N ALA A 385 27.07 12.75 -14.42
CA ALA A 385 26.29 13.81 -15.07
C ALA A 385 24.95 13.31 -15.64
N ASP A 386 24.23 12.53 -14.83
CA ASP A 386 22.94 11.92 -15.12
C ASP A 386 22.94 10.99 -16.33
N ARG A 387 24.07 10.37 -16.67
CA ARG A 387 24.20 9.42 -17.78
C ARG A 387 24.33 7.98 -17.29
N LEU A 388 23.66 7.07 -17.97
CA LEU A 388 23.86 5.64 -17.77
C LEU A 388 25.24 5.19 -18.27
N PRO A 389 25.80 4.08 -17.76
CA PRO A 389 27.12 3.61 -18.17
C PRO A 389 27.15 3.19 -19.65
N PRO A 390 28.35 3.10 -20.26
CA PRO A 390 28.52 2.49 -21.57
C PRO A 390 28.06 1.02 -21.55
N ALA A 391 27.14 0.65 -22.44
CA ALA A 391 26.48 -0.66 -22.42
C ALA A 391 27.46 -1.83 -22.66
N ASP A 392 28.65 -1.61 -23.20
CA ASP A 392 29.65 -2.66 -23.43
C ASP A 392 30.54 -2.97 -22.22
N ARG A 393 30.42 -2.17 -21.15
CA ARG A 393 31.15 -2.33 -19.89
C ARG A 393 30.29 -1.97 -18.67
N TRP A 394 28.97 -2.00 -18.80
CA TRP A 394 28.07 -1.47 -17.79
C TRP A 394 28.18 -2.18 -16.43
N MET A 395 28.40 -3.50 -16.42
CA MET A 395 28.61 -4.24 -15.17
C MET A 395 29.90 -3.83 -14.50
N ASP A 396 30.98 -3.66 -15.26
CA ASP A 396 32.29 -3.24 -14.72
C ASP A 396 32.22 -1.82 -14.13
N GLU A 397 31.42 -0.95 -14.75
CA GLU A 397 31.24 0.44 -14.33
C GLU A 397 30.30 0.56 -13.10
N VAL A 398 29.30 -0.33 -12.97
CA VAL A 398 28.38 -0.32 -11.81
C VAL A 398 28.80 -1.25 -10.68
N GLU A 399 29.72 -2.19 -10.90
CA GLU A 399 30.22 -3.13 -9.87
C GLU A 399 30.65 -2.41 -8.57
N PRO A 400 31.31 -1.23 -8.59
CA PRO A 400 31.62 -0.48 -7.37
C PRO A 400 30.39 -0.01 -6.57
N TYR A 401 29.23 0.09 -7.21
CA TYR A 401 27.95 0.51 -6.62
C TYR A 401 27.07 -0.67 -6.21
N VAL A 402 27.51 -1.91 -6.46
CA VAL A 402 26.79 -3.14 -6.14
C VAL A 402 27.47 -3.85 -4.98
N LEU A 403 26.71 -4.13 -3.92
CA LEU A 403 27.25 -4.74 -2.68
C LEU A 403 27.60 -6.21 -2.83
N ASP A 404 26.83 -6.91 -3.66
CA ASP A 404 26.93 -8.34 -3.86
C ASP A 404 27.07 -8.64 -5.35
N ALA A 405 28.20 -9.20 -5.75
CA ALA A 405 28.47 -9.58 -7.14
C ALA A 405 27.47 -10.64 -7.66
N ASP A 406 26.82 -11.40 -6.78
CA ASP A 406 25.76 -12.32 -7.19
C ASP A 406 24.50 -11.58 -7.69
N ALA A 407 24.37 -10.27 -7.44
CA ALA A 407 23.33 -9.45 -8.06
C ALA A 407 23.37 -9.48 -9.60
N PHE A 408 24.53 -9.78 -10.22
CA PHE A 408 24.66 -9.91 -11.67
C PHE A 408 24.22 -11.26 -12.24
N ARG A 409 23.99 -12.27 -11.39
CA ARG A 409 23.53 -13.61 -11.79
C ARG A 409 22.01 -13.70 -11.77
N CYS A 410 21.41 -14.44 -12.70
CA CYS A 410 19.97 -14.74 -12.65
C CYS A 410 19.73 -16.03 -11.85
N PRO A 411 18.91 -16.00 -10.78
CA PRO A 411 18.51 -17.18 -10.01
C PRO A 411 17.85 -18.30 -10.82
N ALA A 412 17.20 -17.96 -11.94
CA ALA A 412 16.58 -18.96 -12.82
C ALA A 412 17.58 -19.68 -13.71
N ALA A 413 18.80 -19.15 -13.86
CA ALA A 413 19.89 -19.73 -14.65
C ALA A 413 21.24 -19.56 -13.90
N PRO A 414 21.41 -20.21 -12.73
CA PRO A 414 22.57 -20.01 -11.86
C PRO A 414 23.90 -20.46 -12.49
N GLU A 415 23.84 -21.26 -13.57
CA GLU A 415 25.00 -21.68 -14.35
C GLU A 415 25.60 -20.58 -15.23
N LEU A 416 24.86 -19.49 -15.50
CA LEU A 416 25.36 -18.36 -16.28
C LEU A 416 26.31 -17.50 -15.44
N GLU A 417 27.33 -16.92 -16.08
CA GLU A 417 28.22 -15.95 -15.43
C GLU A 417 27.45 -14.66 -15.11
N SER A 418 26.63 -14.21 -16.06
CA SER A 418 25.69 -13.13 -15.91
C SER A 418 24.31 -13.54 -16.42
N GLY A 419 23.24 -13.13 -15.73
CA GLY A 419 21.87 -13.43 -16.15
C GLY A 419 21.07 -12.24 -16.64
N PHE A 420 21.70 -11.07 -16.82
CA PHE A 420 21.01 -9.83 -17.16
C PHE A 420 21.74 -9.06 -18.27
N ALA A 421 20.99 -8.35 -19.10
CA ALA A 421 21.51 -7.47 -20.13
C ALA A 421 21.00 -6.04 -19.95
N MET A 422 21.79 -5.06 -20.40
CA MET A 422 21.39 -3.66 -20.48
C MET A 422 20.81 -3.33 -21.86
N ASN A 423 19.83 -2.43 -21.90
CA ASN A 423 19.32 -1.88 -23.16
C ASN A 423 20.41 -1.03 -23.83
N GLU A 424 20.94 -1.50 -24.97
CA GLU A 424 22.05 -0.84 -25.68
C GLU A 424 21.68 0.58 -26.16
N ALA A 425 20.40 0.85 -26.42
CA ALA A 425 19.93 2.17 -26.82
C ALA A 425 20.12 3.24 -25.72
N LEU A 426 20.34 2.81 -24.48
CA LEU A 426 20.55 3.68 -23.33
C LEU A 426 22.03 3.92 -22.99
N SER A 427 22.96 3.34 -23.76
CA SER A 427 24.39 3.53 -23.54
C SER A 427 24.75 5.02 -23.53
N GLU A 428 25.29 5.49 -22.39
CA GLU A 428 25.71 6.89 -22.17
C GLU A 428 24.61 7.94 -22.34
N GLN A 429 23.34 7.50 -22.36
CA GLN A 429 22.18 8.37 -22.43
C GLN A 429 21.68 8.73 -21.03
N PRO A 430 21.11 9.93 -20.84
CA PRO A 430 20.36 10.21 -19.64
C PRO A 430 19.03 9.44 -19.64
N LEU A 431 18.54 9.09 -18.46
CA LEU A 431 17.17 8.60 -18.33
C LEU A 431 16.20 9.72 -18.78
N PRO A 432 15.14 9.40 -19.56
CA PRO A 432 14.12 10.38 -19.95
C PRO A 432 13.62 11.16 -18.73
N GLN A 433 13.36 12.46 -18.82
CA GLN A 433 12.84 13.20 -17.64
C GLN A 433 11.32 13.03 -17.47
N ASP A 434 10.63 12.70 -18.56
CA ASP A 434 9.21 12.40 -18.51
C ASP A 434 8.97 11.02 -17.88
N TRP A 435 8.01 10.95 -16.97
CA TRP A 435 7.75 9.74 -16.19
C TRP A 435 7.06 8.65 -17.02
N GLN A 436 6.23 9.01 -18.01
CA GLN A 436 5.58 8.04 -18.90
C GLN A 436 6.62 7.41 -19.83
N ASP A 437 7.54 8.23 -20.34
CA ASP A 437 8.64 7.74 -21.17
C ASP A 437 9.55 6.80 -20.37
N ARG A 438 9.83 7.11 -19.08
CA ARG A 438 10.59 6.20 -18.19
C ARG A 438 9.92 4.84 -18.02
N ARG A 439 8.60 4.78 -17.83
CA ARG A 439 7.87 3.52 -17.63
C ARG A 439 7.90 2.60 -18.86
N ARG A 440 7.92 3.19 -20.06
CA ARG A 440 7.95 2.43 -21.33
C ARG A 440 9.34 1.92 -21.69
N LEU A 441 10.36 2.41 -21.00
CA LEU A 441 11.74 2.12 -21.31
C LEU A 441 12.24 0.96 -20.45
N LEU A 442 12.65 -0.14 -21.05
CA LEU A 442 13.42 -1.16 -20.34
C LEU A 442 14.87 -0.73 -20.18
N VAL A 443 15.39 -0.80 -18.96
CA VAL A 443 16.79 -0.49 -18.66
C VAL A 443 17.62 -1.75 -18.57
N LEU A 444 17.18 -2.71 -17.75
CA LEU A 444 17.78 -4.04 -17.60
C LEU A 444 16.73 -5.13 -17.77
N PHE A 445 17.14 -6.29 -18.25
CA PHE A 445 16.26 -7.44 -18.43
C PHE A 445 17.02 -8.76 -18.32
N GLU A 446 16.30 -9.84 -18.00
CA GLU A 446 16.85 -11.20 -18.02
C GLU A 446 17.42 -11.56 -19.40
N TRP A 447 18.58 -12.21 -19.41
CA TRP A 447 19.31 -12.53 -20.63
C TRP A 447 19.93 -13.92 -20.58
N ALA A 448 19.62 -14.75 -21.59
CA ALA A 448 20.08 -16.13 -21.65
C ALA A 448 21.49 -16.31 -22.22
N GLY A 449 22.11 -15.26 -22.77
CA GLY A 449 23.43 -15.38 -23.42
C GLY A 449 24.57 -15.67 -22.45
N GLY A 450 24.44 -15.23 -21.19
CA GLY A 450 25.39 -15.55 -20.13
C GLY A 450 26.62 -14.66 -20.07
N GLU A 451 26.89 -13.83 -21.08
CA GLU A 451 28.08 -13.00 -21.15
C GLU A 451 28.06 -11.81 -20.18
N ARG A 452 29.20 -11.55 -19.53
CA ARG A 452 29.40 -10.32 -18.74
C ARG A 452 29.28 -9.10 -19.65
N ASN A 453 28.64 -8.03 -19.16
CA ASN A 453 28.28 -6.84 -19.94
C ASN A 453 27.39 -7.16 -21.16
N ALA A 454 26.51 -8.17 -21.04
CA ALA A 454 25.49 -8.41 -22.04
C ALA A 454 24.69 -7.13 -22.28
N ARG A 455 24.40 -6.87 -23.55
CA ARG A 455 23.59 -5.76 -24.00
C ARG A 455 22.77 -6.20 -25.19
N ALA A 456 21.54 -5.73 -25.26
CA ALA A 456 20.68 -6.03 -26.39
C ALA A 456 19.72 -4.87 -26.65
N SER A 457 19.04 -4.91 -27.80
CA SER A 457 17.93 -4.00 -28.05
C SER A 457 16.74 -4.32 -27.14
N GLN A 458 15.84 -3.37 -26.96
CA GLN A 458 14.55 -3.62 -26.32
C GLN A 458 13.76 -4.75 -27.01
N ASP A 459 13.81 -4.84 -28.35
CA ASP A 459 13.20 -5.95 -29.10
C ASP A 459 13.77 -7.31 -28.69
N ALA A 460 15.08 -7.41 -28.44
CA ALA A 460 15.68 -8.64 -27.95
C ALA A 460 15.28 -8.95 -26.50
N ALA A 461 15.01 -7.95 -25.67
CA ALA A 461 14.43 -8.14 -24.33
C ALA A 461 12.99 -8.70 -24.43
N GLU A 462 12.19 -8.14 -25.34
CA GLU A 462 10.77 -8.43 -25.52
C GLU A 462 10.51 -9.69 -26.36
N ASN A 463 11.47 -10.13 -27.18
CA ASN A 463 11.34 -11.32 -28.04
C ASN A 463 12.40 -12.42 -27.83
N GLY A 464 13.39 -12.19 -26.95
CA GLY A 464 14.45 -13.17 -26.64
C GLY A 464 14.00 -14.43 -25.90
N PRO A 465 14.87 -15.43 -25.72
CA PRO A 465 14.57 -16.60 -24.90
C PRO A 465 14.37 -16.19 -23.43
N ALA A 466 13.29 -16.69 -22.81
CA ALA A 466 13.02 -16.51 -21.39
C ALA A 466 13.88 -17.45 -20.53
N LEU A 467 14.38 -16.96 -19.39
CA LEU A 467 15.07 -17.79 -18.41
C LEU A 467 14.10 -18.49 -17.45
N GLN A 468 12.90 -17.93 -17.24
CA GLN A 468 11.92 -18.53 -16.34
C GLN A 468 11.29 -19.79 -16.97
N PRO A 469 11.05 -20.86 -16.20
CA PRO A 469 10.49 -22.11 -16.72
C PRO A 469 9.08 -22.00 -17.33
N ASP A 470 8.31 -20.99 -16.93
CA ASP A 470 6.97 -20.70 -17.44
C ASP A 470 6.98 -19.79 -18.69
N GLY A 471 8.17 -19.41 -19.16
CA GLY A 471 8.38 -18.53 -20.30
C GLY A 471 8.20 -17.04 -19.99
N THR A 472 7.90 -16.68 -18.74
CA THR A 472 7.88 -15.27 -18.32
C THR A 472 9.28 -14.67 -18.31
N ARG A 473 9.37 -13.35 -18.34
CA ARG A 473 10.63 -12.62 -18.26
C ARG A 473 10.53 -11.53 -17.23
N VAL A 474 11.62 -11.26 -16.55
CA VAL A 474 11.73 -10.13 -15.63
C VAL A 474 12.58 -9.05 -16.25
N ALA A 475 12.09 -7.82 -16.17
CA ALA A 475 12.82 -6.64 -16.58
C ALA A 475 12.61 -5.51 -15.58
N VAL A 476 13.40 -4.44 -15.67
CA VAL A 476 13.21 -3.22 -14.88
C VAL A 476 13.04 -2.03 -15.82
N SER A 477 11.99 -1.25 -15.59
CA SER A 477 11.70 -0.04 -16.36
C SER A 477 12.57 1.14 -15.89
N GLY A 478 12.58 2.23 -16.66
CA GLY A 478 13.34 3.45 -16.39
C GLY A 478 12.88 4.25 -15.17
N ASP A 479 11.84 3.81 -14.49
CA ASP A 479 11.40 4.31 -13.18
C ASP A 479 11.84 3.40 -12.01
N GLY A 480 12.51 2.27 -12.29
CA GLY A 480 13.00 1.32 -11.30
C GLY A 480 12.00 0.24 -10.88
N ASN A 481 10.81 0.23 -11.49
CA ASN A 481 9.84 -0.84 -11.25
C ASN A 481 10.23 -2.09 -12.03
N ALA A 482 10.27 -3.22 -11.34
CA ALA A 482 10.48 -4.48 -12.00
C ALA A 482 9.15 -5.02 -12.54
N VAL A 483 9.12 -5.25 -13.84
CA VAL A 483 7.97 -5.74 -14.61
C VAL A 483 8.18 -7.21 -14.95
N VAL A 484 7.09 -7.98 -14.89
CA VAL A 484 7.06 -9.37 -15.34
C VAL A 484 6.33 -9.39 -16.68
N LEU A 485 7.04 -9.74 -17.74
CA LEU A 485 6.53 -9.85 -19.09
C LEU A 485 6.07 -11.30 -19.34
N PRO A 486 4.77 -11.55 -19.52
CA PRO A 486 4.30 -12.86 -19.96
C PRO A 486 4.86 -13.21 -21.35
N PRO A 487 4.88 -14.51 -21.72
CA PRO A 487 5.30 -14.92 -23.05
C PRO A 487 4.54 -14.17 -24.16
N GLY A 488 5.27 -13.45 -25.01
CA GLY A 488 4.73 -12.73 -26.16
C GLY A 488 4.18 -11.32 -25.87
N PHE A 489 4.39 -10.79 -24.66
CA PHE A 489 4.04 -9.41 -24.31
C PHE A 489 5.28 -8.50 -24.36
N SER A 490 5.10 -7.32 -24.93
CA SER A 490 6.06 -6.20 -24.85
C SER A 490 5.78 -5.33 -23.63
N VAL A 491 6.72 -4.42 -23.30
CA VAL A 491 6.44 -3.39 -22.27
C VAL A 491 5.40 -2.40 -22.74
N ALA A 492 5.37 -2.10 -24.04
CA ALA A 492 4.33 -1.29 -24.62
C ALA A 492 2.96 -1.91 -24.33
N ASP A 493 2.79 -3.22 -24.52
CA ASP A 493 1.52 -3.92 -24.22
C ASP A 493 1.13 -3.82 -22.74
N LEU A 494 2.09 -3.94 -21.82
CA LEU A 494 1.83 -3.80 -20.38
C LEU A 494 1.47 -2.37 -20.01
N VAL A 495 2.24 -1.37 -20.47
CA VAL A 495 2.00 0.04 -20.16
C VAL A 495 0.71 0.52 -20.82
N GLU A 496 0.42 0.10 -22.05
CA GLU A 496 -0.85 0.35 -22.71
C GLU A 496 -1.98 -0.32 -21.94
N GLY A 497 -1.83 -1.57 -21.52
CA GLY A 497 -2.81 -2.25 -20.66
C GLY A 497 -3.05 -1.54 -19.33
N GLU A 498 -2.02 -1.04 -18.67
CA GLU A 498 -2.12 -0.24 -17.43
C GLU A 498 -2.74 1.13 -17.69
N THR A 499 -2.40 1.79 -18.79
CA THR A 499 -2.98 3.09 -19.18
C THR A 499 -4.46 2.93 -19.52
N MET A 500 -4.80 1.88 -20.27
CA MET A 500 -6.18 1.51 -20.58
C MET A 500 -6.94 1.20 -19.30
N SER A 501 -6.40 0.36 -18.41
CA SER A 501 -7.01 0.04 -17.12
C SER A 501 -7.19 1.29 -16.25
N SER A 502 -6.19 2.17 -16.17
CA SER A 502 -6.29 3.45 -15.42
C SER A 502 -7.35 4.38 -16.01
N THR A 503 -7.49 4.41 -17.34
CA THR A 503 -8.49 5.26 -18.00
C THR A 503 -9.89 4.66 -17.87
N CYS A 504 -10.06 3.34 -18.02
CA CYS A 504 -11.31 2.63 -17.71
C CYS A 504 -11.75 2.90 -16.27
N SER A 505 -10.79 2.85 -15.36
CA SER A 505 -10.95 3.10 -13.94
C SER A 505 -11.48 4.51 -13.68
N GLN A 506 -10.82 5.49 -14.29
CA GLN A 506 -11.21 6.88 -14.20
C GLN A 506 -12.61 7.12 -14.80
N ASN A 507 -12.92 6.52 -15.94
CA ASN A 507 -14.25 6.59 -16.56
C ASN A 507 -15.34 6.05 -15.62
N LEU A 508 -15.14 4.87 -15.05
CA LEU A 508 -16.06 4.27 -14.08
C LEU A 508 -16.22 5.15 -12.82
N ALA A 509 -15.14 5.77 -12.34
CA ALA A 509 -15.20 6.69 -11.21
C ALA A 509 -16.04 7.94 -11.52
N TYR A 510 -15.93 8.51 -12.72
CA TYR A 510 -16.78 9.62 -13.15
C TYR A 510 -18.26 9.20 -13.26
N LEU A 511 -18.55 8.06 -13.88
CA LEU A 511 -19.91 7.52 -14.00
C LEU A 511 -20.53 7.26 -12.62
N ALA A 512 -19.76 6.67 -11.71
CA ALA A 512 -20.17 6.48 -10.34
C ALA A 512 -20.39 7.79 -9.56
N GLY A 513 -19.52 8.79 -9.77
CA GLY A 513 -19.70 10.14 -9.24
C GLY A 513 -21.00 10.77 -9.73
N ALA A 514 -21.30 10.65 -11.02
CA ALA A 514 -22.55 11.10 -11.60
C ALA A 514 -23.76 10.37 -11.02
N ALA A 515 -23.69 9.05 -10.85
CA ALA A 515 -24.77 8.26 -10.24
C ALA A 515 -25.06 8.67 -8.79
N ARG A 516 -24.03 9.03 -8.02
CA ARG A 516 -24.22 9.56 -6.65
C ARG A 516 -24.89 10.93 -6.66
N ARG A 517 -24.50 11.83 -7.58
CA ARG A 517 -25.16 13.14 -7.73
C ARG A 517 -26.61 12.98 -8.17
N PHE A 518 -26.86 12.11 -9.16
CA PHE A 518 -28.21 11.74 -9.58
C PHE A 518 -29.03 11.24 -8.38
N ALA A 519 -28.51 10.29 -7.61
CA ALA A 519 -29.23 9.73 -6.48
C ALA A 519 -29.54 10.78 -5.40
N ARG A 520 -28.61 11.68 -5.11
CA ARG A 520 -28.85 12.79 -4.18
C ARG A 520 -30.03 13.67 -4.61
N ASP A 521 -30.16 13.92 -5.91
CA ASP A 521 -31.18 14.79 -6.47
C ASP A 521 -32.50 14.03 -6.73
N ASN A 522 -32.50 12.69 -6.62
CA ASN A 522 -33.65 11.80 -6.85
C ASN A 522 -33.97 10.94 -5.61
N ASP A 523 -34.03 11.55 -4.42
CA ASP A 523 -34.45 10.91 -3.16
C ASP A 523 -33.68 9.62 -2.80
N GLY A 524 -32.41 9.54 -3.21
CA GLY A 524 -31.52 8.41 -3.01
C GLY A 524 -31.65 7.30 -4.05
N LEU A 525 -32.50 7.43 -5.07
CA LEU A 525 -32.68 6.42 -6.13
C LEU A 525 -31.54 6.45 -7.14
N LEU A 526 -30.96 5.29 -7.42
CA LEU A 526 -30.05 5.11 -8.56
C LEU A 526 -30.83 5.25 -9.89
N PRO A 527 -30.16 5.64 -10.99
CA PRO A 527 -30.83 5.74 -12.29
C PRO A 527 -31.39 4.39 -12.74
N ALA A 528 -32.44 4.41 -13.57
CA ALA A 528 -33.08 3.19 -14.04
C ALA A 528 -32.22 2.48 -15.10
N ALA A 529 -32.33 1.15 -15.16
CA ALA A 529 -31.44 0.30 -15.96
C ALA A 529 -31.46 0.64 -17.46
N ASP A 530 -32.59 1.10 -17.99
CA ASP A 530 -32.80 1.38 -19.41
C ASP A 530 -32.55 2.85 -19.80
N THR A 531 -32.32 3.72 -18.81
CA THR A 531 -32.20 5.19 -19.00
C THR A 531 -30.96 5.78 -18.36
N TRP A 532 -30.12 4.97 -17.68
CA TRP A 532 -29.01 5.49 -16.89
C TRP A 532 -28.01 6.36 -17.64
N ALA A 533 -27.67 6.05 -18.90
CA ALA A 533 -26.70 6.87 -19.62
C ALA A 533 -27.24 8.29 -19.88
N GLU A 534 -28.55 8.39 -20.19
CA GLU A 534 -29.25 9.66 -20.39
C GLU A 534 -29.44 10.40 -19.06
N ASP A 535 -29.81 9.68 -18.01
CA ASP A 535 -30.02 10.19 -16.65
C ASP A 535 -28.74 10.78 -16.05
N LEU A 536 -27.58 10.19 -16.36
CA LEU A 536 -26.28 10.62 -15.83
C LEU A 536 -25.63 11.74 -16.65
N ALA A 537 -25.98 11.91 -17.92
CA ALA A 537 -25.38 12.92 -18.78
C ALA A 537 -25.37 14.34 -18.19
N PRO A 538 -26.45 14.83 -17.53
CA PRO A 538 -26.46 16.14 -16.86
C PRO A 538 -25.51 16.25 -15.66
N TYR A 539 -25.05 15.13 -15.11
CA TYR A 539 -24.17 15.08 -13.93
C TYR A 539 -22.71 14.83 -14.29
N LEU A 540 -22.37 14.72 -15.58
CA LEU A 540 -21.01 14.54 -16.08
C LEU A 540 -20.35 15.87 -16.51
N ILE A 541 -20.91 17.01 -16.12
CA ILE A 541 -20.45 18.35 -16.54
C ILE A 541 -18.98 18.67 -16.22
N ASP A 542 -18.40 18.01 -15.21
CA ASP A 542 -17.01 18.24 -14.80
C ASP A 542 -16.02 17.36 -15.59
N ALA A 543 -16.52 16.46 -16.44
CA ALA A 543 -15.67 15.64 -17.30
C ALA A 543 -15.16 16.47 -18.50
N PRO A 544 -13.87 16.35 -18.86
CA PRO A 544 -13.33 17.04 -20.04
C PRO A 544 -14.09 16.70 -21.33
N ASP A 545 -14.54 15.45 -21.47
CA ASP A 545 -15.39 14.96 -22.54
C ASP A 545 -16.40 13.94 -21.97
N PRO A 546 -17.64 14.35 -21.68
CA PRO A 546 -18.66 13.47 -21.12
C PRO A 546 -18.97 12.24 -22.00
N ASN A 547 -18.82 12.33 -23.32
CA ASN A 547 -19.11 11.22 -24.22
C ASN A 547 -17.99 10.17 -24.18
N ALA A 548 -16.74 10.60 -24.05
CA ALA A 548 -15.59 9.69 -23.94
C ALA A 548 -15.66 8.81 -22.68
N LEU A 549 -16.40 9.22 -21.64
CA LEU A 549 -16.57 8.43 -20.42
C LEU A 549 -17.39 7.15 -20.61
N PHE A 550 -18.20 7.07 -21.67
CA PHE A 550 -18.97 5.86 -21.99
C PHE A 550 -18.17 4.84 -22.83
N VAL A 551 -17.01 5.25 -23.35
CA VAL A 551 -16.14 4.42 -24.18
C VAL A 551 -15.06 3.77 -23.31
N CYS A 552 -14.85 2.47 -23.50
CA CYS A 552 -13.75 1.75 -22.88
C CYS A 552 -12.52 1.89 -23.79
N PRO A 553 -11.38 2.41 -23.31
CA PRO A 553 -10.12 2.46 -24.07
C PRO A 553 -9.69 1.12 -24.69
N ALA A 554 -10.06 0.00 -24.06
CA ALA A 554 -9.77 -1.34 -24.56
C ALA A 554 -10.80 -1.88 -25.57
N ALA A 555 -11.91 -1.17 -25.76
CA ALA A 555 -12.91 -1.44 -26.79
C ALA A 555 -13.36 -0.13 -27.45
N PRO A 556 -12.44 0.63 -28.08
CA PRO A 556 -12.73 1.95 -28.63
C PRO A 556 -13.70 1.91 -29.82
N GLU A 557 -14.00 0.72 -30.34
CA GLU A 557 -15.03 0.50 -31.35
C GLU A 557 -16.46 0.59 -30.82
N LEU A 558 -16.67 0.50 -29.51
CA LEU A 558 -17.98 0.58 -28.87
C LEU A 558 -18.24 2.03 -28.44
N GLU A 559 -19.38 2.58 -28.83
CA GLU A 559 -19.85 3.89 -28.37
C GLU A 559 -20.25 3.84 -26.88
N TYR A 560 -20.73 2.66 -26.45
CA TYR A 560 -21.08 2.38 -25.06
C TYR A 560 -20.46 1.04 -24.62
N ALA A 561 -19.40 1.11 -23.82
CA ALA A 561 -18.65 -0.05 -23.36
C ALA A 561 -18.85 -0.38 -21.87
N TYR A 562 -19.81 0.30 -21.22
CA TYR A 562 -20.16 0.07 -19.82
C TYR A 562 -21.64 -0.23 -19.69
N ALA A 563 -21.99 -1.01 -18.67
CA ALA A 563 -23.35 -1.31 -18.28
C ALA A 563 -23.56 -1.05 -16.78
N ILE A 564 -24.80 -0.72 -16.41
CA ILE A 564 -25.22 -0.67 -15.01
C ILE A 564 -25.72 -2.05 -14.55
N ASN A 565 -25.47 -2.38 -13.29
CA ASN A 565 -26.01 -3.58 -12.67
C ASN A 565 -27.53 -3.45 -12.50
N ASP A 566 -28.27 -4.30 -13.19
CA ASP A 566 -29.73 -4.28 -13.19
C ASP A 566 -30.33 -4.61 -11.81
N ALA A 567 -29.59 -5.29 -10.94
CA ALA A 567 -30.00 -5.61 -9.58
C ALA A 567 -29.94 -4.42 -8.62
N VAL A 568 -29.33 -3.29 -9.02
CA VAL A 568 -29.22 -2.08 -8.20
C VAL A 568 -29.76 -0.84 -8.89
N ALA A 569 -29.86 -0.84 -10.21
CA ALA A 569 -30.46 0.25 -10.96
C ALA A 569 -31.92 0.51 -10.51
N GLY A 570 -32.29 1.77 -10.31
CA GLY A 570 -33.61 2.16 -9.79
C GLY A 570 -33.85 1.91 -8.30
N HIS A 571 -32.91 1.29 -7.56
CA HIS A 571 -33.04 1.06 -6.12
C HIS A 571 -32.51 2.23 -5.29
N ASN A 572 -32.98 2.33 -4.04
CA ASN A 572 -32.49 3.36 -3.14
C ASN A 572 -31.10 2.98 -2.60
N THR A 573 -30.15 3.91 -2.67
CA THR A 573 -28.78 3.74 -2.16
C THR A 573 -28.74 3.31 -0.68
N ALA A 574 -29.75 3.66 0.12
CA ALA A 574 -29.86 3.22 1.50
C ALA A 574 -30.02 1.70 1.67
N GLU A 575 -30.53 0.99 0.65
CA GLU A 575 -30.71 -0.48 0.65
C GLU A 575 -29.37 -1.23 0.63
N PHE A 576 -28.29 -0.56 0.22
CA PHE A 576 -26.97 -1.14 0.08
C PHE A 576 -25.99 -0.73 1.19
N ARG A 577 -26.40 0.12 2.13
CA ARG A 577 -25.57 0.51 3.28
C ARG A 577 -25.14 -0.73 4.07
N GLY A 578 -23.83 -0.89 4.27
CA GLY A 578 -23.23 -2.04 4.95
C GLY A 578 -22.93 -3.24 4.06
N ARG A 579 -23.16 -3.14 2.74
CA ARG A 579 -22.71 -4.13 1.76
C ARG A 579 -21.49 -3.59 1.02
N GLY A 580 -20.32 -3.73 1.62
CA GLY A 580 -19.07 -3.17 1.10
C GLY A 580 -18.55 -3.80 -0.20
N ASN A 581 -19.39 -4.39 -1.07
CA ASN A 581 -19.01 -5.00 -2.36
C ASN A 581 -20.18 -5.07 -3.36
N THR A 582 -20.98 -4.01 -3.50
CA THR A 582 -22.10 -3.97 -4.44
C THR A 582 -21.69 -3.34 -5.76
N VAL A 583 -21.60 -4.11 -6.85
CA VAL A 583 -21.19 -3.59 -8.17
C VAL A 583 -22.24 -2.63 -8.73
N LEU A 584 -21.86 -1.40 -9.07
CA LEU A 584 -22.76 -0.44 -9.76
C LEU A 584 -22.60 -0.49 -11.28
N PHE A 585 -21.38 -0.29 -11.77
CA PHE A 585 -21.03 -0.31 -13.19
C PHE A 585 -20.03 -1.42 -13.49
N PHE A 586 -20.09 -1.95 -14.70
CA PHE A 586 -19.15 -2.96 -15.21
C PHE A 586 -18.96 -2.80 -16.72
N GLU A 587 -17.90 -3.39 -17.27
CA GLU A 587 -17.62 -3.39 -18.71
C GLU A 587 -18.66 -4.24 -19.47
N SER A 588 -19.15 -3.73 -20.59
CA SER A 588 -20.16 -4.37 -21.43
C SER A 588 -19.70 -4.43 -22.88
N ASP A 589 -20.10 -5.50 -23.57
CA ASP A 589 -20.00 -5.63 -25.01
C ASP A 589 -21.31 -5.29 -25.73
N GLN A 590 -22.33 -4.85 -24.99
CA GLN A 590 -23.59 -4.38 -25.54
C GLN A 590 -23.41 -2.93 -25.97
N ASP A 591 -22.99 -2.72 -27.22
CA ASP A 591 -22.82 -1.40 -27.85
C ASP A 591 -24.17 -0.67 -28.04
N ARG A 592 -24.75 -0.24 -26.92
CA ARG A 592 -26.02 0.48 -26.87
C ARG A 592 -26.04 1.40 -25.65
N PRO A 593 -26.69 2.57 -25.77
CA PRO A 593 -26.91 3.43 -24.62
C PRO A 593 -27.70 2.67 -23.55
N SER A 594 -27.36 2.97 -22.29
CA SER A 594 -27.99 2.36 -21.13
C SER A 594 -27.96 0.82 -21.15
N ALA A 595 -26.82 0.23 -21.53
CA ALA A 595 -26.60 -1.19 -21.36
C ALA A 595 -26.78 -1.57 -19.88
N ALA A 596 -27.44 -2.69 -19.62
CA ALA A 596 -27.68 -3.17 -18.26
C ALA A 596 -27.71 -4.69 -18.27
N GLY A 597 -27.34 -5.27 -17.14
CA GLY A 597 -27.43 -6.70 -16.93
C GLY A 597 -27.01 -7.11 -15.53
N PRO A 598 -27.18 -8.40 -15.18
CA PRO A 598 -26.72 -8.90 -13.91
C PRO A 598 -25.20 -8.80 -13.85
N THR A 599 -24.64 -8.56 -12.66
CA THR A 599 -23.19 -8.57 -12.43
C THR A 599 -22.57 -9.78 -13.14
N PRO A 600 -21.61 -9.59 -14.07
CA PRO A 600 -21.19 -10.68 -14.93
C PRO A 600 -20.64 -11.85 -14.10
N GLY A 601 -21.33 -13.00 -14.15
CA GLY A 601 -20.89 -14.26 -13.57
C GLY A 601 -19.72 -14.92 -14.33
N GLY A 602 -18.74 -14.13 -14.77
CA GLY A 602 -17.49 -14.62 -15.39
C GLY A 602 -17.48 -14.78 -16.92
N ARG A 603 -18.43 -14.19 -17.67
CA ARG A 603 -18.48 -14.27 -19.16
C ARG A 603 -18.42 -12.93 -19.91
N GLY A 604 -18.14 -11.81 -19.25
CA GLY A 604 -17.83 -10.56 -19.95
C GLY A 604 -16.45 -10.63 -20.63
N ARG A 605 -16.21 -9.79 -21.65
CA ARG A 605 -14.84 -9.55 -22.14
C ARG A 605 -14.02 -9.06 -20.95
N ARG A 606 -12.99 -9.81 -20.54
CA ARG A 606 -12.12 -9.41 -19.43
C ARG A 606 -11.15 -8.35 -19.96
N CYS A 607 -11.61 -7.12 -20.05
CA CYS A 607 -10.83 -5.99 -20.56
C CYS A 607 -10.42 -5.07 -19.40
N HIS A 608 -9.66 -5.64 -18.45
CA HIS A 608 -8.71 -4.94 -17.58
C HIS A 608 -9.19 -4.35 -16.25
N ILE A 609 -10.45 -4.51 -15.81
CA ILE A 609 -10.91 -4.16 -14.44
C ILE A 609 -11.89 -5.17 -13.85
N ASP A 610 -11.74 -5.46 -12.54
CA ASP A 610 -12.78 -6.06 -11.70
C ASP A 610 -13.51 -4.94 -10.90
N TYR A 611 -14.82 -4.81 -11.15
CA TYR A 611 -15.95 -4.22 -10.40
C TYR A 611 -15.80 -2.95 -9.50
N TRP A 612 -16.72 -1.98 -9.67
CA TRP A 612 -16.83 -0.76 -8.82
C TRP A 612 -17.97 -0.82 -7.78
N ASN A 613 -17.70 -0.50 -6.50
CA ASN A 613 -18.63 -0.68 -5.37
C ASN A 613 -19.51 0.56 -5.03
N ALA A 614 -20.84 0.40 -5.09
CA ALA A 614 -21.89 1.37 -4.82
C ALA A 614 -21.96 1.89 -3.37
N ALA A 615 -21.46 1.14 -2.38
CA ALA A 615 -21.60 1.49 -0.97
C ALA A 615 -20.53 2.48 -0.48
N ASP A 616 -19.26 2.25 -0.87
CA ASP A 616 -18.12 2.91 -0.21
C ASP A 616 -17.10 3.55 -1.19
N GLY A 617 -17.25 3.38 -2.51
CA GLY A 617 -16.36 3.98 -3.50
C GLY A 617 -14.92 3.42 -3.56
N MET A 618 -14.68 2.22 -3.01
CA MET A 618 -13.37 1.56 -3.00
C MET A 618 -13.08 0.70 -4.26
N TYR A 619 -11.78 0.60 -4.57
CA TYR A 619 -11.16 -0.30 -5.55
C TYR A 619 -10.76 -1.66 -4.92
N ASP A 620 -10.82 -2.74 -5.71
CA ASP A 620 -10.13 -4.00 -5.41
C ASP A 620 -9.44 -4.50 -6.69
N ASN A 621 -8.11 -4.37 -6.78
CA ASN A 621 -7.32 -4.75 -7.97
C ASN A 621 -6.79 -6.18 -7.80
N LEU A 622 -7.30 -7.14 -8.59
CA LEU A 622 -6.71 -8.48 -8.73
C LEU A 622 -6.37 -8.76 -10.20
N ALA A 623 -5.11 -8.55 -10.59
CA ALA A 623 -4.61 -9.03 -11.87
C ALA A 623 -4.31 -10.53 -11.78
N GLN A 624 -5.10 -11.38 -12.48
CA GLN A 624 -4.68 -12.75 -12.83
C GLN A 624 -5.05 -13.12 -14.26
N VAL A 625 -4.04 -13.56 -15.00
CA VAL A 625 -4.11 -14.14 -16.35
C VAL A 625 -4.35 -15.64 -16.23
N ASN A 626 -5.43 -16.15 -16.82
CA ASN A 626 -5.58 -17.57 -17.10
C ASN A 626 -5.77 -17.75 -18.60
N GLY A 627 -4.72 -18.20 -19.28
CA GLY A 627 -4.81 -18.75 -20.62
C GLY A 627 -5.18 -20.23 -20.52
N ASP A 628 -6.37 -20.60 -20.99
CA ASP A 628 -6.61 -21.95 -21.48
C ASP A 628 -7.85 -21.97 -22.38
N ALA A 629 -7.60 -22.04 -23.69
CA ALA A 629 -8.61 -22.32 -24.69
C ALA A 629 -8.44 -23.77 -25.19
N GLY A 630 -9.36 -24.64 -24.79
CA GLY A 630 -9.79 -25.78 -25.61
C GLY A 630 -9.24 -27.16 -25.25
N ARG A 631 -9.94 -27.89 -24.37
CA ARG A 631 -10.07 -29.36 -24.46
C ARG A 631 -11.48 -29.84 -24.08
N SER A 632 -12.05 -30.69 -24.94
CA SER A 632 -13.32 -31.42 -24.78
C SER A 632 -13.19 -32.63 -23.83
N PRO A 633 -14.31 -33.25 -23.39
CA PRO A 633 -14.37 -33.99 -22.13
C PRO A 633 -14.03 -35.48 -22.21
N LEU A 634 -13.41 -35.94 -21.10
CA LEU A 634 -13.52 -37.22 -20.39
C LEU A 634 -13.29 -38.56 -21.13
N GLN A 635 -12.21 -39.26 -20.73
CA GLN A 635 -12.20 -40.73 -20.55
C GLN A 635 -11.76 -41.08 -19.12
N PRO A 636 -12.29 -42.15 -18.50
CA PRO A 636 -11.97 -42.50 -17.12
C PRO A 636 -10.69 -43.35 -17.05
N HIS A 637 -9.68 -42.87 -16.31
CA HIS A 637 -8.54 -43.68 -15.90
C HIS A 637 -8.71 -44.15 -14.45
N GLY A 638 -8.83 -45.46 -14.27
CA GLY A 638 -8.77 -46.12 -12.98
C GLY A 638 -7.34 -46.24 -12.42
N ALA A 639 -7.25 -46.30 -11.09
CA ALA A 639 -6.07 -46.56 -10.24
C ALA A 639 -5.11 -45.39 -9.95
N ARG A 640 -5.53 -44.45 -9.08
CA ARG A 640 -4.66 -43.52 -8.32
C ARG A 640 -5.19 -43.27 -6.89
N GLY A 641 -5.31 -44.34 -6.09
CA GLY A 641 -5.89 -44.26 -4.74
C GLY A 641 -4.98 -43.63 -3.67
N ASP A 642 -3.67 -43.90 -3.71
CA ASP A 642 -2.78 -43.58 -2.57
C ASP A 642 -2.14 -42.19 -2.61
N LEU A 643 -2.00 -41.57 -3.79
CA LEU A 643 -1.45 -40.20 -3.91
C LEU A 643 -2.47 -39.11 -3.55
N ARG A 644 -3.78 -39.41 -3.58
CA ARG A 644 -4.83 -38.40 -3.39
C ARG A 644 -5.09 -38.04 -1.92
N ARG A 645 -5.03 -39.03 -1.01
CA ARG A 645 -5.15 -38.77 0.44
C ARG A 645 -4.09 -37.80 0.99
N SER A 646 -2.93 -37.71 0.35
CA SER A 646 -1.82 -36.83 0.77
C SER A 646 -2.09 -35.34 0.50
N VAL A 647 -2.93 -35.02 -0.49
CA VAL A 647 -3.17 -33.62 -0.88
C VAL A 647 -4.15 -32.96 0.09
N LEU A 648 -5.25 -33.65 0.41
CA LEU A 648 -6.25 -33.15 1.34
C LEU A 648 -5.67 -32.91 2.74
N SER A 649 -4.83 -33.85 3.22
CA SER A 649 -4.16 -33.74 4.52
C SER A 649 -3.14 -32.60 4.59
N THR A 650 -2.75 -32.01 3.44
CA THR A 650 -1.82 -30.87 3.40
C THR A 650 -2.60 -29.55 3.44
N VAL A 651 -3.72 -29.47 2.72
CA VAL A 651 -4.55 -28.26 2.64
C VAL A 651 -5.43 -28.07 3.87
N LEU A 652 -5.86 -29.17 4.51
CA LEU A 652 -6.68 -29.13 5.73
C LEU A 652 -5.87 -28.98 7.02
N VAL A 653 -4.60 -28.58 6.96
CA VAL A 653 -3.79 -28.30 8.15
C VAL A 653 -3.48 -26.81 8.21
N CYS A 654 -3.69 -26.20 9.36
CA CYS A 654 -3.29 -24.83 9.62
C CYS A 654 -2.02 -24.87 10.47
N SER A 655 -0.93 -24.32 9.95
CA SER A 655 0.37 -24.33 10.64
C SER A 655 0.35 -23.55 11.95
N GLY A 656 -0.62 -22.65 12.15
CA GLY A 656 -0.83 -21.90 13.41
C GLY A 656 -1.50 -22.73 14.50
N ALA A 657 -2.16 -23.84 14.15
CA ALA A 657 -2.81 -24.73 15.10
C ALA A 657 -2.19 -26.14 15.06
N PRO A 658 -0.92 -26.28 15.49
CA PRO A 658 -0.27 -27.59 15.51
C PRO A 658 -1.07 -28.56 16.39
N GLY A 659 -1.55 -29.64 15.80
CA GLY A 659 -2.39 -30.65 16.45
C GLY A 659 -3.88 -30.61 16.10
N MET A 660 -4.33 -29.59 15.37
CA MET A 660 -5.66 -29.61 14.74
C MET A 660 -5.60 -30.33 13.39
N ALA A 661 -6.45 -31.34 13.24
CA ALA A 661 -6.60 -32.09 12.00
C ALA A 661 -7.57 -31.40 11.03
N HIS A 662 -8.47 -30.55 11.55
CA HIS A 662 -9.52 -29.85 10.79
C HIS A 662 -9.70 -28.41 11.29
N PRO A 663 -8.74 -27.50 11.06
CA PRO A 663 -8.74 -26.13 11.57
C PRO A 663 -9.60 -25.17 10.73
N PHE A 664 -10.28 -25.66 9.70
CA PHE A 664 -11.16 -24.87 8.85
C PHE A 664 -12.60 -25.36 8.98
N ALA A 665 -13.55 -24.43 8.93
CA ALA A 665 -14.97 -24.73 8.86
C ALA A 665 -15.63 -24.02 7.67
N MET A 666 -16.68 -24.64 7.14
CA MET A 666 -17.56 -24.01 6.16
C MET A 666 -18.61 -23.15 6.86
N ASN A 667 -18.99 -22.02 6.26
CA ASN A 667 -20.08 -21.20 6.77
C ASN A 667 -21.43 -21.92 6.61
N ALA A 668 -22.12 -22.18 7.73
CA ALA A 668 -23.41 -22.85 7.75
C ALA A 668 -24.48 -22.15 6.90
N ALA A 669 -24.38 -20.82 6.77
CA ALA A 669 -25.33 -20.02 5.99
C ALA A 669 -25.20 -20.20 4.47
N VAL A 670 -24.11 -20.82 3.99
CA VAL A 670 -23.77 -20.94 2.56
C VAL A 670 -23.72 -22.40 2.10
N ALA A 671 -23.55 -23.35 3.02
CA ALA A 671 -23.50 -24.77 2.72
C ALA A 671 -24.77 -25.25 2.00
N GLY A 672 -24.59 -25.97 0.89
CA GLY A 672 -25.68 -26.48 0.06
C GLY A 672 -26.47 -25.43 -0.73
N ARG A 673 -26.10 -24.14 -0.67
CA ARG A 673 -26.79 -23.07 -1.39
C ARG A 673 -26.18 -22.84 -2.77
N ASN A 674 -26.97 -22.28 -3.68
CA ASN A 674 -26.48 -21.93 -5.01
C ASN A 674 -25.57 -20.70 -4.96
N ALA A 675 -24.32 -20.84 -5.40
CA ALA A 675 -23.32 -19.78 -5.44
C ALA A 675 -23.80 -18.53 -6.18
N THR A 676 -24.63 -18.66 -7.24
CA THR A 676 -25.17 -17.50 -7.97
C THR A 676 -26.22 -16.73 -7.17
N GLU A 677 -26.93 -17.37 -6.24
CA GLU A 677 -27.82 -16.68 -5.31
C GLU A 677 -27.03 -15.90 -4.26
N LEU A 678 -25.84 -16.39 -3.91
CA LEU A 678 -24.99 -15.83 -2.87
C LEU A 678 -24.19 -14.61 -3.34
N THR A 679 -23.81 -14.55 -4.61
CA THR A 679 -23.09 -13.41 -5.21
C THR A 679 -23.89 -12.10 -5.17
N ASN A 680 -25.21 -12.16 -5.00
CA ASN A 680 -26.07 -10.97 -4.89
C ASN A 680 -26.05 -10.32 -3.49
N HIS A 681 -25.37 -10.93 -2.51
CA HIS A 681 -25.41 -10.51 -1.10
C HIS A 681 -24.12 -9.88 -0.55
N GLY A 682 -23.14 -9.54 -1.40
CA GLY A 682 -21.85 -8.96 -0.99
C GLY A 682 -20.81 -10.02 -0.60
N ALA A 683 -19.71 -9.60 0.07
CA ALA A 683 -18.61 -10.48 0.47
C ALA A 683 -19.04 -11.52 1.51
N LEU A 684 -19.50 -12.67 1.03
CA LEU A 684 -19.94 -13.78 1.85
C LEU A 684 -18.77 -14.72 2.17
N VAL A 685 -18.51 -14.90 3.46
CA VAL A 685 -17.51 -15.86 3.96
C VAL A 685 -17.95 -17.28 3.64
N VAL A 686 -17.11 -18.04 2.94
CA VAL A 686 -17.37 -19.45 2.59
C VAL A 686 -16.68 -20.39 3.56
N PHE A 687 -15.40 -20.13 3.82
CA PHE A 687 -14.57 -20.87 4.75
C PHE A 687 -13.95 -19.92 5.75
N PHE A 688 -13.72 -20.39 6.97
CA PHE A 688 -13.06 -19.63 8.02
C PHE A 688 -12.23 -20.55 8.90
N GLU A 689 -11.21 -20.00 9.54
CA GLU A 689 -10.46 -20.74 10.58
C GLU A 689 -11.35 -20.98 11.80
N SER A 690 -11.39 -22.22 12.29
CA SER A 690 -12.31 -22.63 13.35
C SER A 690 -11.63 -23.47 14.43
N ASP A 691 -12.08 -23.27 15.67
CA ASP A 691 -11.66 -24.05 16.84
C ASP A 691 -12.41 -25.41 16.95
N LEU A 692 -13.35 -25.70 16.04
CA LEU A 692 -14.20 -26.89 16.12
C LEU A 692 -13.41 -28.21 15.96
N ASN A 693 -12.34 -28.21 15.16
CA ASN A 693 -11.42 -29.34 14.97
C ASN A 693 -12.10 -30.70 14.74
N VAL A 694 -13.16 -30.72 13.94
CA VAL A 694 -13.88 -31.94 13.52
C VAL A 694 -14.02 -31.97 12.00
N PRO A 695 -14.00 -33.16 11.37
CA PRO A 695 -14.22 -33.28 9.93
C PRO A 695 -15.54 -32.64 9.50
N ASN A 696 -15.51 -31.92 8.38
CA ASN A 696 -16.65 -31.20 7.84
C ASN A 696 -17.22 -30.17 8.83
N ALA A 697 -16.37 -29.56 9.65
CA ALA A 697 -16.80 -28.50 10.56
C ALA A 697 -17.60 -27.45 9.78
N THR A 698 -18.77 -27.12 10.30
CA THR A 698 -19.67 -26.12 9.72
C THR A 698 -20.19 -25.26 10.86
N GLY A 699 -20.12 -23.93 10.72
CA GLY A 699 -20.44 -23.02 11.81
C GLY A 699 -20.72 -21.60 11.35
N ASP A 700 -20.93 -20.73 12.33
CA ASP A 700 -21.05 -19.29 12.12
C ASP A 700 -19.67 -18.65 12.29
N PRO A 701 -19.10 -17.98 11.27
CA PRO A 701 -17.77 -17.37 11.37
C PRO A 701 -17.66 -16.36 12.53
N GLN A 702 -18.76 -15.71 12.93
CA GLN A 702 -18.75 -14.75 14.06
C GLN A 702 -18.63 -15.44 15.42
N ARG A 703 -19.15 -16.67 15.55
CA ARG A 703 -19.19 -17.41 16.82
C ARG A 703 -18.08 -18.44 16.92
N ASP A 704 -17.83 -19.13 15.82
CA ASP A 704 -17.02 -20.35 15.76
C ASP A 704 -15.62 -20.08 15.15
N GLY A 705 -15.31 -18.80 14.87
CA GLY A 705 -14.04 -18.32 14.35
C GLY A 705 -12.88 -18.41 15.35
N ALA A 706 -11.75 -18.98 14.91
CA ALA A 706 -10.55 -19.20 15.70
C ALA A 706 -9.75 -17.90 15.88
N GLY A 707 -10.07 -17.13 16.91
CA GLY A 707 -9.36 -15.88 17.21
C GLY A 707 -7.91 -16.02 17.68
N ARG A 708 -7.38 -17.24 17.88
CA ARG A 708 -6.16 -17.48 18.67
C ARG A 708 -5.04 -18.24 17.96
N HIS A 709 -5.27 -18.78 16.75
CA HIS A 709 -4.33 -19.73 16.14
C HIS A 709 -2.99 -19.09 15.80
N HIS A 710 -2.96 -17.78 15.54
CA HIS A 710 -1.74 -17.11 15.09
C HIS A 710 -1.14 -16.15 16.14
N GLY A 711 -1.51 -16.25 17.42
CA GLY A 711 -0.87 -15.47 18.48
C GLY A 711 -1.06 -13.94 18.43
N TRP A 712 -2.03 -13.45 17.64
CA TRP A 712 -2.41 -12.04 17.56
C TRP A 712 -3.51 -11.72 18.58
N GLY A 713 -3.18 -10.87 19.56
CA GLY A 713 -4.14 -10.29 20.50
C GLY A 713 -4.43 -11.13 21.75
N GLN A 714 -4.06 -10.62 22.92
CA GLN A 714 -4.67 -11.01 24.20
C GLN A 714 -5.92 -10.18 24.53
N ASP A 715 -6.15 -9.08 23.80
CA ASP A 715 -7.30 -8.20 23.99
C ASP A 715 -8.52 -8.60 23.17
N ARG A 716 -9.70 -8.13 23.60
CA ARG A 716 -11.05 -8.57 23.25
C ARG A 716 -11.43 -8.62 21.76
N THR A 717 -10.57 -8.19 20.85
CA THR A 717 -10.80 -8.21 19.40
C THR A 717 -10.21 -9.49 18.81
N ARG A 718 -11.07 -10.44 18.43
CA ARG A 718 -10.65 -11.70 17.79
C ARG A 718 -10.44 -11.46 16.31
N TYR A 719 -9.33 -11.90 15.74
CA TYR A 719 -9.13 -11.89 14.29
C TYR A 719 -9.24 -13.31 13.76
N THR A 720 -10.00 -13.51 12.69
CA THR A 720 -10.14 -14.81 12.03
C THR A 720 -9.86 -14.64 10.55
N GLN A 721 -9.11 -15.57 9.96
CA GLN A 721 -8.98 -15.59 8.51
C GLN A 721 -10.24 -16.18 7.88
N VAL A 722 -10.70 -15.52 6.83
CA VAL A 722 -11.89 -15.91 6.09
C VAL A 722 -11.58 -15.95 4.59
N GLY A 723 -12.15 -16.93 3.90
CA GLY A 723 -12.13 -17.02 2.44
C GLY A 723 -13.49 -16.67 1.86
N TYR A 724 -13.51 -15.84 0.81
CA TYR A 724 -14.72 -15.36 0.14
C TYR A 724 -14.93 -16.00 -1.23
N LEU A 725 -16.17 -16.07 -1.72
CA LEU A 725 -16.47 -16.65 -3.04
C LEU A 725 -15.74 -15.98 -4.23
N ASN A 726 -15.31 -14.73 -4.10
CA ASN A 726 -14.54 -14.04 -5.14
C ASN A 726 -13.09 -14.54 -5.27
N GLY A 727 -12.61 -15.37 -4.33
CA GLY A 727 -11.24 -15.90 -4.33
C GLY A 727 -10.29 -15.17 -3.38
N SER A 728 -10.73 -14.10 -2.72
CA SER A 728 -9.91 -13.43 -1.72
C SER A 728 -9.92 -14.16 -0.37
N ALA A 729 -8.84 -14.00 0.39
CA ALA A 729 -8.76 -14.39 1.79
C ALA A 729 -8.19 -13.21 2.58
N THR A 730 -8.85 -12.82 3.67
CA THR A 730 -8.45 -11.67 4.50
C THR A 730 -8.62 -11.95 5.98
N ARG A 731 -8.05 -11.08 6.82
CA ARG A 731 -8.24 -11.08 8.28
C ARG A 731 -9.42 -10.15 8.61
N VAL A 732 -10.41 -10.66 9.35
CA VAL A 732 -11.56 -9.85 9.78
C VAL A 732 -11.57 -9.73 11.30
N PRO A 733 -11.67 -8.51 11.86
CA PRO A 733 -11.90 -8.32 13.28
C PRO A 733 -13.34 -8.71 13.63
N PHE A 734 -13.50 -9.56 14.65
CA PHE A 734 -14.77 -9.86 15.29
C PHE A 734 -14.79 -9.23 16.68
N VAL A 735 -15.79 -8.35 16.88
CA VAL A 735 -16.16 -7.89 18.22
C VAL A 735 -17.04 -8.97 18.82
N ALA A 736 -16.62 -9.58 19.93
CA ALA A 736 -17.46 -10.51 20.65
C ALA A 736 -18.76 -9.80 21.05
N ALA A 737 -19.91 -10.27 20.54
CA ALA A 737 -21.20 -9.87 21.08
C ALA A 737 -21.23 -10.30 22.55
N ASP A 738 -21.34 -9.35 23.47
CA ASP A 738 -21.51 -9.65 24.89
C ASP A 738 -22.72 -10.58 25.03
N ALA A 739 -22.48 -11.79 25.53
CA ALA A 739 -23.56 -12.62 26.04
C ALA A 739 -24.15 -11.88 27.25
N ALA A 740 -25.28 -11.20 27.05
CA ALA A 740 -26.12 -10.81 28.17
C ALA A 740 -26.49 -12.07 28.96
N PRO A 741 -26.46 -12.03 30.31
CA PRO A 741 -26.61 -13.21 31.17
C PRO A 741 -27.93 -13.97 30.99
#